data_AF-A0A2M8W5B5-F1
#
_entry.id   AF-A0A2M8W5B5-F1
#
_cell.length_a   1.000
_cell.length_b   1.000
_cell.length_c   1.000
_cell.angle_alpha   90.00
_cell.angle_beta   90.00
_cell.angle_gamma   90.00
#
_symmetry.space_group_name_H-M   'P 1'
#
loop_
_entity.id
_entity.type
_entity.pdbx_description
1 polymer ?
#
loop_
_entity_poly.entity_id
_entity_poly.type
_entity_poly.pdbx_seq_one_letter_code
_entity_poly.pdbx_strand_id
1 'polypeptide(L)'
;MRGIAILLLQFLPLLAHAAPLRVQTGEHATFTRVVVGIPRDIDWELGRTNEGYLLRLPVQEGFVLDQFYDLIPRDRINAVSQNPRDGELRLDVSCDCHAQAVVYQSDYLVIDIRDGPAPSVSPFERALLLEQPVPSEVEPPQLTVPTFQIVRDAVLPVITPRFPVGREEPTVAEPIEITRAVTTPDVSATPDRNTDQALQMIAQALGESLGQGLSEGLLQEGPRVGVGEIPGDPSAIVAGAPLPGLNARTSIDPLAVADRAPQPQTQEGQTCLPDSSFDVAAWGDDRPPHLQLRQARGALTTPADQFDEGALLALARLYVHLGFGHEAQQVLDLEGVQSRDRILLRALARMIDGEPVAAELFPGQVSCPSQVALWALLAQPSAPIDAEVDRTAVINAYRALPTYVQQPIAPRLAEALLTIGAEDAAMQVLGRQTTSKDDDVALALADAALSGALGEEAEAVEKVANVARNDRRTNPEAMTRFFVEGATAQVAFSDADFLLADALRFESGDTPAAAALADAQFDAYLSVDRFWDARALLQARAKELSAAESAQSRATLFQQATARLADAAFLEFIWQENFDQDGVETQNAVGARLLALDFPTQALAVLIGEASGTLAAEQANLRAQAMRQSAAQQAIPDNNSQSAVGRDSTDQTETSDVMVAGNATLRNSRALVESAEQSRETIRALLQTVPAPAEF
;
A
#
# COMPACT_ATOMS: atom_id res chain seq x y z
N MET A 1 13.87 -46.63 -39.17
CA MET A 1 13.57 -46.99 -37.76
C MET A 1 13.81 -45.85 -36.75
N ARG A 2 13.76 -44.57 -37.15
CA ARG A 2 13.81 -43.43 -36.19
C ARG A 2 12.51 -42.61 -36.13
N GLY A 3 11.62 -42.73 -37.13
CA GLY A 3 10.32 -42.02 -37.14
C GLY A 3 9.21 -42.68 -36.32
N ILE A 4 9.28 -43.99 -36.06
CA ILE A 4 8.23 -44.72 -35.31
C ILE A 4 8.33 -44.45 -33.79
N ALA A 5 9.52 -44.10 -33.28
CA ALA A 5 9.72 -43.79 -31.87
C ALA A 5 9.13 -42.43 -31.46
N ILE A 6 8.97 -41.48 -32.39
CA ILE A 6 8.45 -40.14 -32.10
C ILE A 6 6.91 -40.11 -32.09
N LEU A 7 6.26 -40.98 -32.87
CA LEU A 7 4.79 -41.08 -32.89
C LEU A 7 4.22 -41.77 -31.64
N LEU A 8 5.02 -42.61 -30.96
CA LEU A 8 4.61 -43.35 -29.76
C LEU A 8 4.71 -42.51 -28.47
N LEU A 9 5.42 -41.38 -28.48
CA LEU A 9 5.49 -40.46 -27.33
C LEU A 9 4.34 -39.43 -27.29
N GLN A 10 3.55 -39.30 -28.36
CA GLN A 10 2.42 -38.35 -28.42
C GLN A 10 1.08 -38.93 -27.95
N PHE A 11 1.06 -40.20 -27.52
CA PHE A 11 -0.13 -40.89 -27.00
C PHE A 11 -0.02 -41.30 -25.52
N LEU A 12 0.86 -40.67 -24.73
CA LEU A 12 0.68 -40.69 -23.27
C LEU A 12 -0.33 -39.59 -22.91
N PRO A 13 -1.61 -39.90 -22.65
CA PRO A 13 -2.42 -38.98 -21.87
C PRO A 13 -1.72 -38.85 -20.51
N LEU A 14 -1.38 -37.61 -20.12
CA LEU A 14 -1.12 -37.32 -18.71
C LEU A 14 -2.43 -37.62 -17.97
N LEU A 15 -2.54 -38.83 -17.44
CA LEU A 15 -3.42 -39.08 -16.29
C LEU A 15 -2.78 -38.33 -15.13
N ALA A 16 -3.15 -37.06 -14.98
CA ALA A 16 -2.98 -36.35 -13.73
C ALA A 16 -3.90 -37.05 -12.71
N HIS A 17 -3.40 -38.11 -12.06
CA HIS A 17 -4.03 -38.61 -10.85
C HIS A 17 -3.80 -37.55 -9.78
N ALA A 18 -4.89 -36.94 -9.33
CA ALA A 18 -4.85 -36.10 -8.14
C ALA A 18 -4.42 -37.00 -6.96
N ALA A 19 -3.49 -36.52 -6.13
CA ALA A 19 -3.07 -37.28 -4.96
C ALA A 19 -4.08 -37.03 -3.81
N PRO A 20 -4.32 -38.01 -2.92
CA PRO A 20 -5.16 -37.80 -1.75
C PRO A 20 -4.59 -36.67 -0.89
N LEU A 21 -5.47 -35.86 -0.28
CA LEU A 21 -5.07 -34.73 0.54
C LEU A 21 -4.45 -35.21 1.85
N ARG A 22 -3.30 -34.63 2.24
CA ARG A 22 -2.64 -34.97 3.50
C ARG A 22 -3.36 -34.32 4.67
N VAL A 23 -3.59 -35.09 5.72
CA VAL A 23 -4.15 -34.60 6.99
C VAL A 23 -3.11 -34.77 8.10
N GLN A 24 -2.85 -33.70 8.84
CA GLN A 24 -1.98 -33.69 10.01
C GLN A 24 -2.77 -33.22 11.23
N THR A 25 -2.44 -33.73 12.41
CA THR A 25 -3.12 -33.38 13.65
C THR A 25 -2.14 -32.97 14.74
N GLY A 26 -2.58 -32.12 15.66
CA GLY A 26 -1.78 -31.64 16.79
C GLY A 26 -2.63 -31.32 18.00
N GLU A 27 -2.17 -31.75 19.18
CA GLU A 27 -2.88 -31.57 20.44
C GLU A 27 -2.37 -30.37 21.22
N HIS A 28 -3.30 -29.55 21.72
CA HIS A 28 -3.02 -28.43 22.59
C HIS A 28 -3.92 -28.44 23.82
N ALA A 29 -3.53 -27.71 24.87
CA ALA A 29 -4.22 -27.71 26.15
C ALA A 29 -5.73 -27.39 26.07
N THR A 30 -6.16 -26.57 25.10
CA THR A 30 -7.57 -26.11 24.97
C THR A 30 -8.21 -26.42 23.61
N PHE A 31 -7.48 -27.04 22.68
CA PHE A 31 -8.01 -27.41 21.37
C PHE A 31 -7.17 -28.47 20.66
N THR A 32 -7.81 -29.23 19.77
CA THR A 32 -7.16 -30.16 18.87
C THR A 32 -7.18 -29.58 17.47
N ARG A 33 -6.01 -29.48 16.83
CA ARG A 33 -5.86 -28.91 15.49
C ARG A 33 -5.79 -30.01 14.45
N VAL A 34 -6.57 -29.86 13.38
CA VAL A 34 -6.54 -30.69 12.16
C VAL A 34 -6.14 -29.80 11.00
N VAL A 35 -5.08 -30.17 10.28
CA VAL A 35 -4.55 -29.42 9.13
C VAL A 35 -4.69 -30.30 7.89
N VAL A 36 -5.47 -29.83 6.91
CA VAL A 36 -5.66 -30.48 5.62
C VAL A 36 -4.88 -29.70 4.57
N GLY A 37 -3.95 -30.34 3.85
CA GLY A 37 -3.31 -29.71 2.69
C GLY A 37 -4.32 -29.60 1.55
N ILE A 38 -4.55 -28.39 1.03
CA ILE A 38 -5.54 -28.11 -0.01
C ILE A 38 -4.89 -27.44 -1.24
N PRO A 39 -5.42 -27.64 -2.46
CA PRO A 39 -5.04 -26.83 -3.61
C PRO A 39 -5.45 -25.36 -3.43
N ARG A 40 -4.72 -24.44 -4.09
CA ARG A 40 -5.08 -23.02 -4.14
C ARG A 40 -6.47 -22.83 -4.75
N ASP A 41 -7.22 -21.90 -4.16
CA ASP A 41 -8.55 -21.46 -4.62
C ASP A 41 -9.60 -22.59 -4.66
N ILE A 42 -9.46 -23.63 -3.83
CA ILE A 42 -10.48 -24.68 -3.72
C ILE A 42 -11.67 -24.20 -2.87
N ASP A 43 -12.88 -24.45 -3.36
CA ASP A 43 -14.10 -24.25 -2.57
C ASP A 43 -14.15 -25.27 -1.42
N TRP A 44 -14.54 -24.84 -0.23
CA TRP A 44 -14.70 -25.72 0.92
C TRP A 44 -15.85 -25.27 1.82
N GLU A 45 -16.51 -26.24 2.44
CA GLU A 45 -17.56 -25.99 3.42
C GLU A 45 -17.32 -26.81 4.68
N LEU A 46 -17.47 -26.17 5.85
CA LEU A 46 -17.44 -26.83 7.15
C LEU A 46 -18.71 -26.47 7.93
N GLY A 47 -19.31 -27.47 8.56
CA GLY A 47 -20.53 -27.28 9.34
C GLY A 47 -20.79 -28.41 10.33
N ARG A 48 -21.75 -28.16 11.22
CA ARG A 48 -22.12 -29.05 12.32
C ARG A 48 -23.03 -30.16 11.82
N THR A 49 -22.85 -31.35 12.36
CA THR A 49 -23.74 -32.51 12.21
C THR A 49 -24.17 -33.04 13.57
N ASN A 50 -25.08 -34.01 13.61
CA ASN A 50 -25.51 -34.65 14.86
C ASN A 50 -24.37 -35.35 15.62
N GLU A 51 -23.29 -35.74 14.93
CA GLU A 51 -22.17 -36.50 15.49
C GLU A 51 -20.88 -35.67 15.62
N GLY A 52 -20.87 -34.42 15.17
CA GLY A 52 -19.66 -33.57 15.19
C GLY A 52 -19.62 -32.61 14.01
N TYR A 53 -18.58 -32.69 13.18
CA TYR A 53 -18.37 -31.79 12.02
C TYR A 53 -18.19 -32.55 10.71
N LEU A 54 -18.62 -31.90 9.62
CA LEU A 54 -18.43 -32.37 8.25
C LEU A 54 -17.71 -31.31 7.43
N LEU A 55 -16.60 -31.70 6.82
CA LEU A 55 -15.87 -30.91 5.84
C LEU A 55 -16.18 -31.45 4.43
N ARG A 56 -16.62 -30.59 3.52
CA ARG A 56 -16.84 -30.86 2.10
C ARG A 56 -15.82 -30.11 1.25
N LEU A 57 -15.12 -30.84 0.40
CA LEU A 57 -14.15 -30.33 -0.57
C LEU A 57 -14.42 -31.00 -1.93
N PRO A 58 -14.31 -30.32 -3.08
CA PRO A 58 -14.53 -30.89 -4.41
C PRO A 58 -13.35 -31.77 -4.85
N VAL A 59 -13.03 -32.81 -4.07
CA VAL A 59 -11.95 -33.77 -4.30
C VAL A 59 -12.49 -35.20 -4.33
N GLN A 60 -12.02 -36.01 -5.27
CA GLN A 60 -12.52 -37.40 -5.43
C GLN A 60 -11.55 -38.47 -4.92
N GLU A 61 -10.31 -38.09 -4.61
CA GLU A 61 -9.22 -39.01 -4.23
C GLU A 61 -9.13 -39.22 -2.70
N GLY A 62 -9.93 -38.46 -1.93
CA GLY A 62 -10.03 -38.59 -0.48
C GLY A 62 -8.86 -38.00 0.31
N PHE A 63 -8.72 -38.46 1.56
CA PHE A 63 -7.83 -37.94 2.59
C PHE A 63 -6.91 -39.05 3.13
N VAL A 64 -5.66 -38.72 3.43
CA VAL A 64 -4.72 -39.61 4.11
C VAL A 64 -4.93 -39.53 5.62
N LEU A 65 -5.51 -40.58 6.23
CA LEU A 65 -5.92 -40.61 7.64
C LEU A 65 -5.11 -41.59 8.51
N ASP A 66 -4.12 -42.29 7.95
CA ASP A 66 -3.40 -43.37 8.63
C ASP A 66 -2.72 -42.94 9.94
N GLN A 67 -2.27 -41.68 9.99
CA GLN A 67 -1.55 -41.09 11.13
C GLN A 67 -2.40 -40.08 11.91
N PHE A 68 -3.73 -40.08 11.71
CA PHE A 68 -4.61 -39.04 12.26
C PHE A 68 -4.58 -38.98 13.79
N TYR A 69 -4.31 -40.12 14.46
CA TYR A 69 -4.27 -40.23 15.92
C TYR A 69 -2.87 -40.41 16.50
N ASP A 70 -1.81 -40.18 15.73
CA ASP A 70 -0.44 -40.38 16.19
C ASP A 70 -0.03 -39.35 17.27
N LEU A 71 -0.57 -38.13 17.16
CA LEU A 71 -0.20 -36.98 18.01
C LEU A 71 -1.34 -36.43 18.86
N ILE A 72 -2.56 -36.97 18.74
CA ILE A 72 -3.75 -36.48 19.43
C ILE A 72 -4.47 -37.60 20.21
N PRO A 73 -5.00 -37.32 21.41
CA PRO A 73 -5.93 -38.20 22.10
C PRO A 73 -7.32 -38.25 21.42
N ARG A 74 -8.17 -39.18 21.87
CA ARG A 74 -9.55 -39.38 21.37
C ARG A 74 -10.61 -38.77 22.31
N ASP A 75 -10.25 -37.69 23.00
CA ASP A 75 -11.12 -36.98 23.94
C ASP A 75 -11.97 -35.91 23.26
N ARG A 76 -11.39 -35.15 22.30
CA ARG A 76 -12.13 -34.20 21.46
C ARG A 76 -12.69 -34.82 20.19
N ILE A 77 -11.85 -35.52 19.44
CA ILE A 77 -12.22 -36.18 18.18
C ILE A 77 -12.22 -37.69 18.39
N ASN A 78 -13.39 -38.29 18.60
CA ASN A 78 -13.53 -39.71 18.91
C ASN A 78 -13.20 -40.60 17.72
N ALA A 79 -13.70 -40.20 16.55
CA ALA A 79 -13.58 -40.94 15.30
C ALA A 79 -13.43 -39.96 14.12
N VAL A 80 -12.74 -40.43 13.07
CA VAL A 80 -12.66 -39.76 11.78
C VAL A 80 -13.07 -40.74 10.70
N SER A 81 -13.89 -40.30 9.76
CA SER A 81 -14.30 -41.08 8.60
C SER A 81 -14.37 -40.20 7.35
N GLN A 82 -14.36 -40.80 6.18
CA GLN A 82 -14.39 -40.06 4.91
C GLN A 82 -15.29 -40.76 3.89
N ASN A 83 -15.86 -39.97 2.97
CA ASN A 83 -16.48 -40.45 1.75
C ASN A 83 -15.80 -39.79 0.55
N PRO A 84 -14.81 -40.48 -0.08
CA PRO A 84 -14.03 -39.92 -1.16
C PRO A 84 -14.86 -39.52 -2.39
N ARG A 85 -15.99 -40.20 -2.66
CA ARG A 85 -16.82 -39.89 -3.85
C ARG A 85 -17.46 -38.51 -3.77
N ASP A 86 -17.83 -38.11 -2.56
CA ASP A 86 -18.51 -36.86 -2.28
C ASP A 86 -17.56 -35.81 -1.67
N GLY A 87 -16.27 -36.14 -1.55
CA GLY A 87 -15.23 -35.26 -1.02
C GLY A 87 -15.44 -34.86 0.44
N GLU A 88 -16.02 -35.78 1.22
CA GLU A 88 -16.43 -35.53 2.60
C GLU A 88 -15.43 -36.11 3.62
N LEU A 89 -15.05 -35.30 4.61
CA LEU A 89 -14.30 -35.71 5.81
C LEU A 89 -15.16 -35.42 7.05
N ARG A 90 -15.43 -36.46 7.85
CA ARG A 90 -16.30 -36.40 9.02
C ARG A 90 -15.47 -36.54 10.29
N LEU A 91 -15.63 -35.59 11.20
CA LEU A 91 -15.01 -35.56 12.52
C LEU A 91 -16.10 -35.80 13.57
N ASP A 92 -16.04 -36.94 14.25
CA ASP A 92 -16.94 -37.25 15.38
C ASP A 92 -16.43 -36.54 16.64
N VAL A 93 -17.22 -35.58 17.14
CA VAL A 93 -16.88 -34.71 18.27
C VAL A 93 -17.96 -34.83 19.33
N SER A 94 -17.62 -35.52 20.42
CA SER A 94 -18.58 -35.84 21.50
C SER A 94 -18.44 -34.98 22.76
N CYS A 95 -17.44 -34.10 22.81
CA CYS A 95 -17.24 -33.16 23.90
C CYS A 95 -18.10 -31.90 23.72
N ASP A 96 -18.26 -31.11 24.80
CA ASP A 96 -18.79 -29.75 24.71
C ASP A 96 -17.74 -28.83 24.09
N CYS A 97 -17.64 -28.91 22.77
CA CYS A 97 -16.60 -28.30 21.96
C CYS A 97 -17.19 -27.68 20.69
N HIS A 98 -16.46 -26.71 20.13
CA HIS A 98 -16.82 -26.03 18.88
C HIS A 98 -15.66 -25.97 17.88
N ALA A 99 -15.98 -25.83 16.60
CA ALA A 99 -14.99 -25.72 15.53
C ALA A 99 -14.72 -24.27 15.16
N GLN A 100 -13.46 -24.00 14.83
CA GLN A 100 -13.03 -22.79 14.13
C GLN A 100 -12.14 -23.22 12.97
N ALA A 101 -12.36 -22.67 11.78
CA ALA A 101 -11.56 -23.01 10.62
C ALA A 101 -11.05 -21.76 9.89
N VAL A 102 -9.84 -21.87 9.34
CA VAL A 102 -9.18 -20.81 8.57
C VAL A 102 -8.27 -21.43 7.52
N VAL A 103 -8.19 -20.79 6.35
CA VAL A 103 -7.19 -21.14 5.34
C VAL A 103 -5.88 -20.42 5.66
N TYR A 104 -4.79 -21.18 5.77
CA TYR A 104 -3.44 -20.69 6.05
C TYR A 104 -2.56 -20.81 4.79
N GLN A 105 -1.91 -19.71 4.41
CA GLN A 105 -1.01 -19.63 3.24
C GLN A 105 -1.61 -20.13 1.91
N SER A 106 -2.95 -20.12 1.78
CA SER A 106 -3.71 -20.60 0.61
C SER A 106 -3.57 -22.09 0.26
N ASP A 107 -2.74 -22.84 0.99
CA ASP A 107 -2.38 -24.23 0.69
C ASP A 107 -2.76 -25.19 1.85
N TYR A 108 -3.27 -24.66 2.97
CA TYR A 108 -3.69 -25.45 4.15
C TYR A 108 -5.03 -24.98 4.72
N LEU A 109 -5.96 -25.90 4.97
CA LEU A 109 -7.15 -25.66 5.79
C LEU A 109 -6.87 -26.13 7.21
N VAL A 110 -6.88 -25.19 8.16
CA VAL A 110 -6.66 -25.45 9.58
C VAL A 110 -8.01 -25.42 10.30
N ILE A 111 -8.36 -26.50 10.98
CA ILE A 111 -9.59 -26.69 11.75
C ILE A 111 -9.21 -26.95 13.21
N ASP A 112 -9.58 -26.04 14.11
CA ASP A 112 -9.39 -26.17 15.55
C ASP A 112 -10.70 -26.60 16.21
N ILE A 113 -10.71 -27.76 16.87
CA ILE A 113 -11.81 -28.20 17.75
C ILE A 113 -11.48 -27.74 19.17
N ARG A 114 -12.14 -26.68 19.64
CA ARG A 114 -11.89 -25.98 20.90
C ARG A 114 -12.85 -26.40 22.00
N ASP A 115 -12.37 -26.43 23.22
CA ASP A 115 -13.21 -26.68 24.40
C ASP A 115 -14.21 -25.53 24.63
N GLY A 116 -15.42 -25.88 25.07
CA GLY A 116 -16.48 -24.96 25.44
C GLY A 116 -17.47 -24.63 24.32
N PRO A 117 -18.57 -23.94 24.67
CA PRO A 117 -19.62 -23.62 23.73
C PRO A 117 -19.14 -22.65 22.63
N ALA A 118 -19.74 -22.77 21.45
CA ALA A 118 -19.43 -21.89 20.34
C ALA A 118 -19.85 -20.43 20.65
N PRO A 119 -19.11 -19.43 20.14
CA PRO A 119 -19.59 -18.05 20.08
C PRO A 119 -20.92 -17.97 19.32
N SER A 120 -21.81 -17.06 19.72
CA SER A 120 -23.18 -16.94 19.20
C SER A 120 -23.30 -16.68 17.69
N VAL A 121 -22.20 -16.36 17.01
CA VAL A 121 -22.12 -16.06 15.57
C VAL A 121 -21.19 -17.03 14.80
N SER A 122 -20.78 -18.16 15.39
CA SER A 122 -19.87 -19.08 14.72
C SER A 122 -20.48 -19.63 13.43
N PRO A 123 -19.88 -19.37 12.24
CA PRO A 123 -20.44 -19.80 10.97
C PRO A 123 -20.36 -21.32 10.77
N PHE A 124 -19.54 -22.00 11.56
CA PHE A 124 -19.28 -23.44 11.50
C PHE A 124 -20.25 -24.28 12.34
N GLU A 125 -21.07 -23.63 13.18
CA GLU A 125 -22.14 -24.31 13.91
C GLU A 125 -23.43 -24.47 13.09
N ARG A 126 -23.45 -23.98 11.85
CA ARG A 126 -24.58 -24.19 10.94
C ARG A 126 -24.69 -25.66 10.58
N ALA A 127 -25.90 -26.21 10.61
CA ALA A 127 -26.14 -27.60 10.27
C ALA A 127 -25.85 -27.87 8.79
N LEU A 128 -24.93 -28.79 8.50
CA LEU A 128 -24.79 -29.41 7.19
C LEU A 128 -25.64 -30.69 7.18
N LEU A 129 -26.69 -30.69 6.35
CA LEU A 129 -27.49 -31.90 6.14
C LEU A 129 -26.65 -32.90 5.36
N LEU A 130 -26.56 -34.14 5.86
CA LEU A 130 -26.07 -35.26 5.05
C LEU A 130 -27.14 -35.52 4.00
N GLU A 131 -26.86 -35.19 2.74
CA GLU A 131 -27.68 -35.65 1.63
C GLU A 131 -27.81 -37.17 1.71
N GLN A 132 -28.99 -37.66 2.12
CA GLN A 132 -29.37 -39.03 1.83
C GLN A 132 -29.52 -39.15 0.31
N PRO A 133 -29.15 -40.30 -0.29
CA PRO A 133 -29.28 -40.47 -1.74
C PRO A 133 -30.76 -40.45 -2.11
N VAL A 134 -31.21 -39.32 -2.67
CA VAL A 134 -32.53 -39.18 -3.27
C VAL A 134 -32.47 -39.81 -4.67
N PRO A 135 -33.42 -40.68 -5.08
CA PRO A 135 -33.44 -41.26 -6.41
C PRO A 135 -33.55 -40.15 -7.47
N SER A 136 -32.75 -40.27 -8.53
CA SER A 136 -32.77 -39.37 -9.69
C SER A 136 -34.20 -39.21 -10.21
N GLU A 137 -34.75 -38.00 -10.12
CA GLU A 137 -35.91 -37.62 -10.92
C GLU A 137 -35.86 -36.14 -11.34
N VAL A 138 -35.94 -35.99 -12.67
CA VAL A 138 -36.25 -34.81 -13.49
C VAL A 138 -35.18 -33.72 -13.57
N GLU A 139 -34.38 -33.83 -14.63
CA GLU A 139 -33.53 -32.80 -15.21
C GLU A 139 -34.36 -31.51 -15.52
N PRO A 140 -34.02 -30.35 -14.94
CA PRO A 140 -34.60 -29.07 -15.35
C PRO A 140 -34.08 -28.70 -16.75
N PRO A 141 -34.87 -27.98 -17.57
CA PRO A 141 -34.50 -27.69 -18.95
C PRO A 141 -33.21 -26.87 -18.96
N GLN A 142 -32.20 -27.39 -19.67
CA GLN A 142 -30.92 -26.72 -19.85
C GLN A 142 -31.15 -25.36 -20.52
N LEU A 143 -30.93 -24.29 -19.77
CA LEU A 143 -30.70 -22.96 -20.32
C LEU A 143 -29.32 -23.02 -20.99
N THR A 144 -29.31 -23.03 -22.32
CA THR A 144 -28.09 -22.85 -23.11
C THR A 144 -27.59 -21.42 -22.87
N VAL A 145 -26.74 -21.24 -21.87
CA VAL A 145 -25.98 -20.00 -21.72
C VAL A 145 -24.88 -20.03 -22.77
N PRO A 146 -24.80 -19.07 -23.70
CA PRO A 146 -23.65 -19.00 -24.60
C PRO A 146 -22.40 -18.73 -23.75
N THR A 147 -21.47 -19.68 -23.77
CA THR A 147 -20.16 -19.57 -23.11
C THR A 147 -19.39 -18.40 -23.73
N PHE A 148 -19.29 -17.28 -23.02
CA PHE A 148 -18.27 -16.28 -23.34
C PHE A 148 -16.92 -16.80 -22.87
N GLN A 149 -16.04 -17.16 -23.82
CA GLN A 149 -14.64 -17.40 -23.54
C GLN A 149 -13.93 -16.06 -23.35
N ILE A 150 -13.41 -15.82 -22.15
CA ILE A 150 -12.47 -14.72 -21.91
C ILE A 150 -11.11 -15.16 -22.45
N VAL A 151 -10.72 -14.61 -23.60
CA VAL A 151 -9.35 -14.73 -24.12
C VAL A 151 -8.44 -13.92 -23.19
N ARG A 152 -7.60 -14.61 -22.41
CA ARG A 152 -6.50 -13.98 -21.66
C ARG A 152 -5.38 -13.63 -22.64
N ASP A 153 -5.55 -12.51 -23.33
CA ASP A 153 -4.45 -11.66 -23.79
C ASP A 153 -4.76 -10.24 -23.29
N ALA A 154 -3.91 -9.74 -22.39
CA ALA A 154 -4.04 -8.44 -21.78
C ALA A 154 -3.71 -7.34 -22.79
N VAL A 155 -4.72 -6.84 -23.49
CA VAL A 155 -4.87 -5.44 -23.87
C VAL A 155 -6.37 -5.14 -23.75
N LEU A 156 -6.77 -4.33 -22.77
CA LEU A 156 -8.13 -3.81 -22.70
C LEU A 156 -8.42 -3.02 -24.00
N PRO A 157 -9.37 -3.43 -24.85
CA PRO A 157 -9.80 -2.57 -25.94
C PRO A 157 -10.65 -1.45 -25.34
N VAL A 158 -10.04 -0.26 -25.24
CA VAL A 158 -10.75 1.01 -25.20
C VAL A 158 -11.78 0.99 -26.34
N ILE A 159 -13.05 1.11 -25.98
CA ILE A 159 -14.14 1.26 -26.95
C ILE A 159 -13.86 2.56 -27.72
N THR A 160 -13.40 2.44 -28.96
CA THR A 160 -13.41 3.52 -29.95
C THR A 160 -14.41 3.13 -31.03
N PRO A 161 -15.35 4.00 -31.44
CA PRO A 161 -16.31 3.64 -32.46
C PRO A 161 -15.63 3.69 -33.84
N ARG A 162 -15.44 2.53 -34.45
CA ARG A 162 -15.24 2.42 -35.91
C ARG A 162 -16.11 1.27 -36.44
N PHE A 163 -17.28 1.62 -36.96
CA PHE A 163 -18.12 0.70 -37.73
C PHE A 163 -17.54 0.50 -39.13
N PRO A 164 -17.42 -0.74 -39.63
CA PRO A 164 -17.64 -1.05 -41.02
C PRO A 164 -19.07 -1.54 -41.20
N VAL A 165 -19.83 -0.85 -42.06
CA VAL A 165 -21.17 -1.22 -42.49
C VAL A 165 -21.10 -2.53 -43.28
N GLY A 166 -21.46 -3.65 -42.63
CA GLY A 166 -21.80 -4.90 -43.27
C GLY A 166 -23.31 -5.01 -43.40
N ARG A 167 -23.83 -4.90 -44.63
CA ARG A 167 -25.23 -5.22 -44.94
C ARG A 167 -25.45 -6.71 -44.68
N GLU A 168 -26.37 -7.03 -43.80
CA GLU A 168 -26.94 -8.37 -43.68
C GLU A 168 -28.46 -8.26 -43.78
N GLU A 169 -29.03 -9.03 -44.70
CA GLU A 169 -30.45 -9.02 -45.05
C GLU A 169 -31.33 -9.60 -43.92
N PRO A 170 -32.56 -9.10 -43.73
CA PRO A 170 -33.40 -9.49 -42.61
C PRO A 170 -34.01 -10.87 -42.84
N THR A 171 -33.70 -11.81 -41.94
CA THR A 171 -34.49 -13.04 -41.78
C THR A 171 -35.71 -12.72 -40.92
N VAL A 172 -36.89 -13.03 -41.48
CA VAL A 172 -38.21 -12.81 -40.86
C VAL A 172 -38.31 -13.64 -39.57
N ALA A 173 -38.47 -12.96 -38.43
CA ALA A 173 -38.87 -13.58 -37.17
C ALA A 173 -40.41 -13.53 -37.04
N GLU A 174 -41.02 -14.67 -36.74
CA GLU A 174 -42.44 -14.78 -36.41
C GLU A 174 -42.78 -14.03 -35.11
N PRO A 175 -44.02 -13.53 -34.97
CA PRO A 175 -44.43 -12.77 -33.80
C PRO A 175 -44.66 -13.71 -32.60
N ILE A 176 -43.93 -13.48 -31.51
CA ILE A 176 -44.21 -14.09 -30.21
C ILE A 176 -45.31 -13.26 -29.54
N GLU A 177 -46.50 -13.85 -29.40
CA GLU A 177 -47.59 -13.29 -28.59
C GLU A 177 -47.24 -13.39 -27.10
N ILE A 178 -47.08 -12.23 -26.44
CA ILE A 178 -46.89 -12.16 -24.99
C ILE A 178 -48.28 -12.11 -24.35
N THR A 179 -48.76 -13.26 -23.86
CA THR A 179 -49.95 -13.31 -23.00
C THR A 179 -49.59 -12.79 -21.61
N ARG A 180 -50.14 -11.62 -21.25
CA ARG A 180 -49.91 -10.93 -19.99
C ARG A 180 -50.72 -11.59 -18.87
N ALA A 181 -50.12 -12.50 -18.11
CA ALA A 181 -50.69 -12.96 -16.84
C ALA A 181 -50.35 -11.95 -15.74
N VAL A 182 -51.33 -11.13 -15.36
CA VAL A 182 -51.26 -10.28 -14.17
C VAL A 182 -51.62 -11.14 -12.97
N THR A 183 -50.62 -11.52 -12.18
CA THR A 183 -50.80 -12.02 -10.82
C THR A 183 -50.41 -10.89 -9.87
N THR A 184 -51.41 -10.22 -9.29
CA THR A 184 -51.23 -9.32 -8.16
C THR A 184 -50.87 -10.14 -6.92
N PRO A 185 -49.79 -9.83 -6.19
CA PRO A 185 -49.59 -10.39 -4.86
C PRO A 185 -50.55 -9.68 -3.89
N ASP A 186 -51.46 -10.45 -3.31
CA ASP A 186 -52.24 -10.06 -2.14
C ASP A 186 -51.30 -10.06 -0.92
N VAL A 187 -50.84 -8.87 -0.52
CA VAL A 187 -50.09 -8.67 0.72
C VAL A 187 -51.08 -8.22 1.78
N SER A 188 -51.70 -9.19 2.46
CA SER A 188 -52.32 -8.94 3.75
C SER A 188 -51.22 -8.74 4.80
N ALA A 189 -50.74 -7.50 4.92
CA ALA A 189 -49.91 -7.07 6.04
C ALA A 189 -50.79 -6.84 7.27
N THR A 190 -50.63 -7.65 8.30
CA THR A 190 -51.16 -7.36 9.63
C THR A 190 -50.38 -6.17 10.21
N PRO A 191 -51.02 -5.06 10.61
CA PRO A 191 -50.32 -3.92 11.20
C PRO A 191 -49.84 -4.29 12.60
N ASP A 192 -48.54 -4.09 12.85
CA ASP A 192 -47.97 -4.16 14.19
C ASP A 192 -48.50 -2.97 15.02
N ARG A 193 -49.47 -3.24 15.88
CA ARG A 193 -50.20 -2.23 16.68
C ARG A 193 -49.31 -1.44 17.65
N ASN A 194 -48.10 -1.92 17.91
CA ASN A 194 -47.19 -1.29 18.87
C ASN A 194 -46.45 -0.08 18.29
N THR A 195 -46.20 -0.06 16.98
CA THR A 195 -45.47 1.04 16.31
C THR A 195 -46.34 2.28 16.13
N ASP A 196 -47.62 2.10 15.83
CA ASP A 196 -48.58 3.21 15.70
C ASP A 196 -48.88 3.88 17.04
N GLN A 197 -48.90 3.12 18.15
CA GLN A 197 -49.03 3.69 19.50
C GLN A 197 -47.79 4.49 19.90
N ALA A 198 -46.58 4.02 19.57
CA ALA A 198 -45.35 4.75 19.84
C ALA A 198 -45.28 6.06 19.04
N LEU A 199 -45.67 6.03 17.76
CA LEU A 199 -45.73 7.22 16.90
C LEU A 199 -46.77 8.24 17.39
N GLN A 200 -47.93 7.77 17.87
CA GLN A 200 -48.95 8.66 18.46
C GLN A 200 -48.47 9.32 19.76
N MET A 201 -47.76 8.59 20.63
CA MET A 201 -47.19 9.16 21.86
C MET A 201 -46.13 10.23 21.58
N ILE A 202 -45.27 10.02 20.57
CA ILE A 202 -44.25 11.01 20.17
C ILE A 202 -44.92 12.25 19.57
N ALA A 203 -45.92 12.09 18.70
CA ALA A 203 -46.66 13.21 18.11
C ALA A 203 -47.37 14.05 19.17
N GLN A 204 -47.91 13.40 20.22
CA GLN A 204 -48.59 14.07 21.32
C GLN A 204 -47.62 14.84 22.22
N ALA A 205 -46.45 14.25 22.52
CA ALA A 205 -45.39 14.92 23.27
C ALA A 205 -44.78 16.12 22.52
N LEU A 206 -44.65 16.04 21.18
CA LEU A 206 -44.24 17.18 20.34
C LEU A 206 -45.31 18.27 20.30
N GLY A 207 -46.59 17.90 20.23
CA GLY A 207 -47.69 18.87 20.26
C GLY A 207 -47.74 19.65 21.56
N GLU A 208 -47.50 19.00 22.69
CA GLU A 208 -47.45 19.64 24.01
C GLU A 208 -46.22 20.55 24.15
N SER A 209 -45.04 20.12 23.69
CA SER A 209 -43.82 20.95 23.76
C SER A 209 -43.89 22.18 22.87
N LEU A 210 -44.49 22.08 21.67
CA LEU A 210 -44.75 23.21 20.77
C LEU A 210 -45.82 24.16 21.34
N GLY A 211 -46.90 23.61 21.93
CA GLY A 211 -47.93 24.40 22.60
C GLY A 211 -47.40 25.19 23.80
N GLN A 212 -46.48 24.60 24.55
CA GLN A 212 -45.82 25.23 25.68
C GLN A 212 -44.81 26.30 25.23
N GLY A 213 -44.01 26.02 24.19
CA GLY A 213 -43.09 27.00 23.59
C GLY A 213 -43.79 28.24 22.99
N LEU A 214 -45.00 28.06 22.43
CA LEU A 214 -45.85 29.17 21.95
C LEU A 214 -46.44 29.99 23.11
N SER A 215 -46.83 29.33 24.21
CA SER A 215 -47.44 29.99 25.37
C SER A 215 -46.42 30.74 26.23
N GLU A 216 -45.16 30.28 26.25
CA GLU A 216 -44.04 30.89 26.98
C GLU A 216 -43.31 31.97 26.16
N GLY A 217 -43.74 32.24 24.92
CA GLY A 217 -43.18 33.29 24.07
C GLY A 217 -41.76 33.02 23.55
N LEU A 218 -41.33 31.76 23.60
CA LEU A 218 -40.01 31.30 23.14
C LEU A 218 -39.94 31.10 21.62
N LEU A 219 -41.08 31.17 20.92
CA LEU A 219 -41.18 31.13 19.47
C LEU A 219 -41.72 32.47 18.95
N GLN A 220 -40.87 33.25 18.28
CA GLN A 220 -41.28 34.51 17.64
C GLN A 220 -41.87 34.21 16.25
N GLU A 221 -43.13 34.60 16.04
CA GLU A 221 -43.70 34.68 14.69
C GLU A 221 -42.90 35.71 13.87
N GLY A 222 -42.29 35.26 12.77
CA GLY A 222 -41.72 36.15 11.77
C GLY A 222 -42.78 37.06 11.14
N PRO A 223 -42.38 38.16 10.46
CA PRO A 223 -43.31 39.18 10.01
C PRO A 223 -44.33 38.60 9.03
N ARG A 224 -45.62 38.73 9.37
CA ARG A 224 -46.72 38.42 8.46
C ARG A 224 -46.70 39.43 7.30
N VAL A 225 -46.26 38.97 6.13
CA VAL A 225 -46.46 39.69 4.87
C VAL A 225 -47.95 39.61 4.54
N GLY A 226 -48.62 40.75 4.54
CA GLY A 226 -50.02 40.86 4.13
C GLY A 226 -50.15 40.48 2.65
N VAL A 227 -50.87 39.39 2.37
CA VAL A 227 -51.28 39.04 1.02
C VAL A 227 -52.46 39.94 0.66
N GLY A 228 -52.16 41.03 -0.06
CA GLY A 228 -53.15 41.79 -0.81
C GLY A 228 -53.49 41.04 -2.10
N GLU A 229 -54.76 40.69 -2.25
CA GLU A 229 -55.33 40.02 -3.40
C GLU A 229 -55.30 40.96 -4.63
N ILE A 230 -54.54 40.60 -5.67
CA ILE A 230 -54.59 41.23 -7.00
C ILE A 230 -54.92 40.12 -8.02
N PRO A 231 -56.05 40.19 -8.74
CA PRO A 231 -56.34 39.25 -9.81
C PRO A 231 -55.65 39.69 -11.11
N GLY A 232 -54.81 38.83 -11.69
CA GLY A 232 -54.25 39.01 -13.03
C GLY A 232 -53.20 37.94 -13.40
N ASP A 233 -53.43 37.25 -14.51
CA ASP A 233 -52.59 36.20 -15.12
C ASP A 233 -51.08 36.50 -15.17
N PRO A 234 -50.18 35.55 -14.85
CA PRO A 234 -48.77 35.69 -15.12
C PRO A 234 -48.42 35.14 -16.51
N SER A 235 -48.40 36.02 -17.51
CA SER A 235 -47.42 35.86 -18.59
C SER A 235 -46.08 36.36 -18.06
N ALA A 236 -45.16 35.43 -17.84
CA ALA A 236 -43.83 35.68 -17.31
C ALA A 236 -43.04 36.65 -18.20
N ILE A 237 -42.64 37.79 -17.63
CA ILE A 237 -41.50 38.57 -18.12
C ILE A 237 -40.34 38.28 -17.17
N VAL A 238 -39.37 37.52 -17.65
CA VAL A 238 -38.08 37.33 -16.96
C VAL A 238 -37.34 38.66 -17.00
N ALA A 239 -37.39 39.40 -15.90
CA ALA A 239 -36.53 40.56 -15.68
C ALA A 239 -35.15 40.07 -15.23
N GLY A 240 -34.10 40.42 -16.00
CA GLY A 240 -32.71 40.31 -15.53
C GLY A 240 -31.80 39.29 -16.22
N ALA A 241 -32.09 38.85 -17.45
CA ALA A 241 -31.06 38.17 -18.24
C ALA A 241 -29.98 39.21 -18.67
N PRO A 242 -28.72 39.08 -18.25
CA PRO A 242 -27.67 40.00 -18.68
C PRO A 242 -27.38 39.79 -20.17
N LEU A 243 -27.69 40.79 -20.99
CA LEU A 243 -27.18 40.86 -22.36
C LEU A 243 -25.71 41.31 -22.30
N PRO A 244 -24.77 40.59 -22.95
CA PRO A 244 -23.37 41.01 -22.97
C PRO A 244 -23.23 42.41 -23.56
N GLY A 245 -22.67 43.35 -22.78
CA GLY A 245 -22.32 44.69 -23.25
C GLY A 245 -23.39 45.78 -23.08
N LEU A 246 -24.55 45.51 -22.48
CA LEU A 246 -25.56 46.53 -22.18
C LEU A 246 -25.96 46.50 -20.70
N ASN A 247 -25.58 47.54 -19.95
CA ASN A 247 -26.04 47.79 -18.59
C ASN A 247 -26.96 49.01 -18.59
N ALA A 248 -28.26 48.80 -18.40
CA ALA A 248 -29.21 49.87 -18.11
C ALA A 248 -29.39 49.97 -16.59
N ARG A 249 -29.09 51.13 -16.01
CA ARG A 249 -29.36 51.44 -14.60
C ARG A 249 -30.43 52.51 -14.52
N THR A 250 -31.40 52.34 -13.62
CA THR A 250 -32.37 53.38 -13.28
C THR A 250 -32.11 53.87 -11.86
N SER A 251 -32.56 55.09 -11.54
CA SER A 251 -32.35 55.73 -10.23
C SER A 251 -33.08 55.06 -9.05
N ILE A 252 -33.74 53.92 -9.29
CA ILE A 252 -34.45 53.10 -8.29
C ILE A 252 -33.63 51.84 -7.90
N ASP A 253 -32.61 51.48 -8.68
CA ASP A 253 -31.75 50.30 -8.44
C ASP A 253 -30.99 50.30 -7.09
N PRO A 254 -30.59 51.44 -6.47
CA PRO A 254 -29.90 51.41 -5.18
C PRO A 254 -30.79 50.96 -4.00
N LEU A 255 -32.11 50.96 -4.18
CA LEU A 255 -33.08 50.58 -3.14
C LEU A 255 -33.62 49.15 -3.32
N ALA A 256 -33.32 48.51 -4.45
CA ALA A 256 -33.68 47.12 -4.76
C ALA A 256 -32.55 46.11 -4.46
N VAL A 257 -31.40 46.58 -3.97
CA VAL A 257 -30.38 45.71 -3.36
C VAL A 257 -30.83 45.35 -1.95
N ALA A 258 -31.88 44.54 -1.85
CA ALA A 258 -32.07 43.72 -0.66
C ALA A 258 -30.96 42.65 -0.66
N ASP A 259 -30.07 42.74 0.33
CA ASP A 259 -29.29 41.64 0.89
C ASP A 259 -28.50 40.72 -0.07
N ARG A 260 -27.67 41.27 -0.96
CA ARG A 260 -26.46 40.52 -1.35
C ARG A 260 -25.40 40.81 -0.30
N ALA A 261 -25.31 39.92 0.70
CA ALA A 261 -24.17 39.89 1.61
C ALA A 261 -22.87 39.98 0.78
N PRO A 262 -21.87 40.77 1.21
CA PRO A 262 -20.58 40.83 0.53
C PRO A 262 -20.06 39.40 0.35
N GLN A 263 -19.65 39.03 -0.87
CA GLN A 263 -19.03 37.73 -1.08
C GLN A 263 -17.79 37.64 -0.16
N PRO A 264 -17.63 36.53 0.57
CA PRO A 264 -16.49 36.37 1.46
C PRO A 264 -15.20 36.52 0.66
N GLN A 265 -14.22 37.17 1.28
CA GLN A 265 -12.91 37.39 0.71
C GLN A 265 -11.86 36.64 1.52
N THR A 266 -10.80 36.22 0.86
CA THR A 266 -9.60 35.69 1.49
C THR A 266 -8.92 36.80 2.30
N GLN A 267 -7.98 36.42 3.16
CA GLN A 267 -7.13 37.37 3.89
C GLN A 267 -6.38 38.36 2.98
N GLU A 268 -6.09 37.95 1.74
CA GLU A 268 -5.44 38.77 0.71
C GLU A 268 -6.42 39.63 -0.11
N GLY A 269 -7.72 39.59 0.21
CA GLY A 269 -8.76 40.35 -0.49
C GLY A 269 -9.24 39.75 -1.80
N GLN A 270 -8.90 38.48 -2.10
CA GLN A 270 -9.42 37.75 -3.25
C GLN A 270 -10.82 37.22 -2.95
N THR A 271 -11.71 37.15 -3.94
CA THR A 271 -13.05 36.56 -3.74
C THR A 271 -12.94 35.05 -3.50
N CYS A 272 -13.62 34.54 -2.47
CA CYS A 272 -13.72 33.11 -2.23
C CYS A 272 -14.47 32.38 -3.37
N LEU A 273 -14.02 31.16 -3.69
CA LEU A 273 -14.74 30.31 -4.64
C LEU A 273 -16.16 29.98 -4.14
N PRO A 274 -17.13 29.79 -5.06
CA PRO A 274 -18.52 29.57 -4.67
C PRO A 274 -18.73 28.19 -4.04
N ASP A 275 -19.47 28.16 -2.94
CA ASP A 275 -19.74 26.93 -2.17
C ASP A 275 -20.45 25.84 -2.97
N SER A 276 -21.26 26.22 -3.96
CA SER A 276 -21.95 25.28 -4.86
C SER A 276 -21.00 24.37 -5.64
N SER A 277 -19.76 24.79 -5.85
CA SER A 277 -18.74 23.98 -6.53
C SER A 277 -18.08 22.95 -5.60
N PHE A 278 -18.35 23.01 -4.28
CA PHE A 278 -17.74 22.18 -3.24
C PHE A 278 -18.75 21.41 -2.38
N ASP A 279 -20.05 21.54 -2.65
CA ASP A 279 -21.12 20.86 -1.91
C ASP A 279 -21.26 19.39 -2.31
N VAL A 280 -20.27 18.58 -1.92
CA VAL A 280 -20.21 17.13 -2.23
C VAL A 280 -21.38 16.36 -1.62
N ALA A 281 -21.91 16.83 -0.48
CA ALA A 281 -23.04 16.22 0.20
C ALA A 281 -24.30 16.22 -0.69
N ALA A 282 -24.54 17.33 -1.40
CA ALA A 282 -25.71 17.50 -2.27
C ALA A 282 -25.63 16.73 -3.62
N TRP A 283 -24.52 16.07 -3.92
CA TRP A 283 -24.29 15.38 -5.20
C TRP A 283 -24.81 13.94 -5.23
N GLY A 284 -25.30 13.43 -4.10
CA GLY A 284 -25.96 12.14 -3.97
C GLY A 284 -27.09 12.20 -2.94
N ASP A 285 -27.63 11.04 -2.60
CA ASP A 285 -28.68 10.90 -1.60
C ASP A 285 -28.45 9.67 -0.69
N ASP A 286 -29.36 9.44 0.27
CA ASP A 286 -29.24 8.37 1.26
C ASP A 286 -29.60 6.97 0.70
N ARG A 287 -29.96 6.84 -0.59
CA ARG A 287 -30.27 5.53 -1.17
C ARG A 287 -28.99 4.70 -1.33
N PRO A 288 -29.07 3.36 -1.35
CA PRO A 288 -27.92 2.51 -1.61
C PRO A 288 -27.15 2.91 -2.90
N PRO A 289 -25.80 2.95 -2.90
CA PRO A 289 -25.00 3.42 -4.02
C PRO A 289 -25.34 2.77 -5.38
N HIS A 290 -25.65 1.47 -5.36
CA HIS A 290 -25.99 0.73 -6.59
C HIS A 290 -27.27 1.23 -7.28
N LEU A 291 -28.23 1.80 -6.54
CA LEU A 291 -29.45 2.38 -7.11
C LEU A 291 -29.18 3.74 -7.74
N GLN A 292 -28.41 4.59 -7.06
CA GLN A 292 -28.01 5.90 -7.57
C GLN A 292 -27.18 5.75 -8.85
N LEU A 293 -26.20 4.84 -8.85
CA LEU A 293 -25.37 4.53 -10.03
C LEU A 293 -26.19 3.97 -11.19
N ARG A 294 -27.16 3.08 -10.92
CA ARG A 294 -28.06 2.56 -11.97
C ARG A 294 -28.84 3.70 -12.64
N GLN A 295 -29.40 4.61 -11.85
CA GLN A 295 -30.16 5.75 -12.35
C GLN A 295 -29.26 6.69 -13.18
N ALA A 296 -28.10 7.08 -12.64
CA ALA A 296 -27.18 8.00 -13.31
C ALA A 296 -26.62 7.41 -14.62
N ARG A 297 -26.24 6.13 -14.63
CA ARG A 297 -25.75 5.45 -15.83
C ARG A 297 -26.86 5.22 -16.86
N GLY A 298 -28.09 4.96 -16.44
CA GLY A 298 -29.24 4.83 -17.34
C GLY A 298 -29.57 6.12 -18.09
N ALA A 299 -29.25 7.29 -17.52
CA ALA A 299 -29.41 8.60 -18.16
C ALA A 299 -28.31 8.92 -19.19
N LEU A 300 -27.27 8.11 -19.32
CA LEU A 300 -26.22 8.32 -20.32
C LEU A 300 -26.66 7.91 -21.73
N THR A 301 -27.62 6.98 -21.85
CA THR A 301 -28.04 6.43 -23.13
C THR A 301 -29.31 7.10 -23.60
N THR A 302 -29.22 7.94 -24.62
CA THR A 302 -30.40 8.44 -25.35
C THR A 302 -30.64 7.61 -26.61
N PRO A 303 -31.88 7.56 -27.15
CA PRO A 303 -32.16 6.91 -28.43
C PRO A 303 -31.37 7.48 -29.63
N ALA A 304 -30.72 8.64 -29.47
CA ALA A 304 -29.94 9.31 -30.50
C ALA A 304 -28.43 9.04 -30.40
N ASP A 305 -28.01 8.09 -29.55
CA ASP A 305 -26.59 7.75 -29.28
C ASP A 305 -25.76 8.97 -28.85
N GLN A 306 -26.40 9.86 -28.09
CA GLN A 306 -25.81 11.07 -27.50
C GLN A 306 -26.04 11.06 -25.99
N PHE A 307 -25.14 11.67 -25.22
CA PHE A 307 -25.36 11.87 -23.79
C PHE A 307 -26.41 12.96 -23.56
N ASP A 308 -27.30 12.77 -22.58
CA ASP A 308 -28.16 13.85 -22.10
C ASP A 308 -27.32 15.02 -21.57
N GLU A 309 -27.80 16.25 -21.77
CA GLU A 309 -27.10 17.46 -21.35
C GLU A 309 -26.85 17.43 -19.82
N GLY A 310 -25.58 17.51 -19.41
CA GLY A 310 -25.18 17.47 -18.01
C GLY A 310 -25.20 16.08 -17.37
N ALA A 311 -25.57 15.00 -18.07
CA ALA A 311 -25.62 13.65 -17.51
C ALA A 311 -24.23 13.13 -17.08
N LEU A 312 -23.19 13.40 -17.88
CA LEU A 312 -21.81 13.07 -17.51
C LEU A 312 -21.33 13.88 -16.30
N LEU A 313 -21.71 15.17 -16.20
CA LEU A 313 -21.38 15.98 -15.03
C LEU A 313 -22.07 15.46 -13.75
N ALA A 314 -23.35 15.08 -13.86
CA ALA A 314 -24.10 14.50 -12.76
C ALA A 314 -23.49 13.16 -12.30
N LEU A 315 -23.08 12.31 -13.25
CA LEU A 315 -22.41 11.06 -12.93
C LEU A 315 -21.03 11.27 -12.28
N ALA A 316 -20.23 12.22 -12.78
CA ALA A 316 -18.95 12.57 -12.18
C ALA A 316 -19.11 13.10 -10.74
N ARG A 317 -20.10 13.96 -10.50
CA ARG A 317 -20.46 14.44 -9.15
C ARG A 317 -20.88 13.31 -8.22
N LEU A 318 -21.69 12.36 -8.72
CA LEU A 318 -22.07 11.18 -7.95
C LEU A 318 -20.86 10.29 -7.62
N TYR A 319 -19.93 10.10 -8.55
CA TYR A 319 -18.70 9.35 -8.25
C TYR A 319 -17.87 10.04 -7.16
N VAL A 320 -17.72 11.37 -7.20
CA VAL A 320 -17.05 12.12 -6.13
C VAL A 320 -17.77 11.98 -4.79
N HIS A 321 -19.11 12.04 -4.78
CA HIS A 321 -19.91 11.80 -3.57
C HIS A 321 -19.68 10.40 -2.96
N LEU A 322 -19.45 9.41 -3.82
CA LEU A 322 -19.20 8.02 -3.42
C LEU A 322 -17.71 7.73 -3.12
N GLY A 323 -16.82 8.71 -3.25
CA GLY A 323 -15.39 8.52 -3.02
C GLY A 323 -14.63 7.85 -4.19
N PHE A 324 -15.20 7.84 -5.40
CA PHE A 324 -14.61 7.26 -6.61
C PHE A 324 -13.96 8.34 -7.50
N GLY A 325 -12.77 8.81 -7.11
CA GLY A 325 -12.10 9.93 -7.78
C GLY A 325 -11.70 9.62 -9.23
N HIS A 326 -10.98 8.53 -9.48
CA HIS A 326 -10.51 8.13 -10.80
C HIS A 326 -11.69 7.91 -11.78
N GLU A 327 -12.80 7.33 -11.32
CA GLU A 327 -14.01 7.13 -12.11
C GLU A 327 -14.65 8.47 -12.49
N ALA A 328 -14.66 9.44 -11.56
CA ALA A 328 -15.12 10.79 -11.86
C ALA A 328 -14.24 11.45 -12.92
N GLN A 329 -12.90 11.31 -12.81
CA GLN A 329 -11.96 11.84 -13.81
C GLN A 329 -12.21 11.23 -15.19
N GLN A 330 -12.36 9.90 -15.28
CA GLN A 330 -12.62 9.20 -16.54
C GLN A 330 -13.92 9.69 -17.21
N VAL A 331 -14.98 9.89 -16.45
CA VAL A 331 -16.25 10.41 -16.99
C VAL A 331 -16.10 11.84 -17.50
N LEU A 332 -15.35 12.69 -16.81
CA LEU A 332 -15.10 14.06 -17.23
C LEU A 332 -14.29 14.16 -18.53
N ASP A 333 -13.47 13.16 -18.82
CA ASP A 333 -12.63 13.12 -20.02
C ASP A 333 -13.40 12.69 -21.29
N LEU A 334 -14.55 12.01 -21.15
CA LEU A 334 -15.38 11.55 -22.28
C LEU A 334 -16.05 12.69 -23.06
N GLU A 335 -16.36 13.81 -22.40
CA GLU A 335 -17.09 14.93 -23.02
C GLU A 335 -16.15 15.96 -23.69
N GLY A 336 -14.89 16.01 -23.28
CA GLY A 336 -13.90 16.98 -23.78
C GLY A 336 -14.18 18.45 -23.44
N VAL A 337 -15.25 18.76 -22.71
CA VAL A 337 -15.66 20.12 -22.33
C VAL A 337 -14.84 20.63 -21.14
N GLN A 338 -14.19 21.77 -21.31
CA GLN A 338 -13.42 22.43 -20.24
C GLN A 338 -14.22 23.61 -19.67
N SER A 339 -14.77 23.44 -18.46
CA SER A 339 -15.38 24.52 -17.68
C SER A 339 -14.67 24.65 -16.32
N ARG A 340 -14.79 25.83 -15.67
CA ARG A 340 -14.19 26.05 -14.35
C ARG A 340 -14.66 25.02 -13.32
N ASP A 341 -15.96 24.69 -13.32
CA ASP A 341 -16.52 23.69 -12.41
C ASP A 341 -15.97 22.29 -12.66
N ARG A 342 -15.68 21.92 -13.91
CA ARG A 342 -15.08 20.62 -14.25
C ARG A 342 -13.61 20.55 -13.85
N ILE A 343 -12.88 21.66 -13.98
CA ILE A 343 -11.49 21.77 -13.50
C ILE A 343 -11.46 21.58 -11.97
N LEU A 344 -12.36 22.26 -11.25
CA LEU A 344 -12.48 22.10 -9.80
C LEU A 344 -12.93 20.68 -9.42
N LEU A 345 -13.93 20.12 -10.10
CA LEU A 345 -14.40 18.76 -9.83
C LEU A 345 -13.31 17.70 -10.06
N ARG A 346 -12.46 17.88 -11.10
CA ARG A 346 -11.30 17.02 -11.35
C ARG A 346 -10.26 17.15 -10.23
N ALA A 347 -10.03 18.36 -9.72
CA ALA A 347 -9.15 18.59 -8.58
C ALA A 347 -9.68 17.90 -7.31
N LEU A 348 -10.98 17.99 -7.03
CA LEU A 348 -11.63 17.28 -5.92
C LEU A 348 -11.45 15.76 -6.05
N ALA A 349 -11.74 15.22 -7.23
CA ALA A 349 -11.59 13.80 -7.51
C ALA A 349 -10.16 13.29 -7.27
N ARG A 350 -9.14 14.03 -7.73
CA ARG A 350 -7.73 13.72 -7.44
C ARG A 350 -7.40 13.77 -5.95
N MET A 351 -7.87 14.79 -5.25
CA MET A 351 -7.64 14.92 -3.82
C MET A 351 -8.30 13.82 -3.02
N ILE A 352 -9.41 13.24 -3.44
CA ILE A 352 -10.01 12.09 -2.75
C ILE A 352 -9.12 10.85 -2.86
N ASP A 353 -8.54 10.61 -4.03
CA ASP A 353 -7.77 9.39 -4.32
C ASP A 353 -6.27 9.49 -4.02
N GLY A 354 -5.81 10.51 -3.29
CA GLY A 354 -4.39 10.63 -2.95
C GLY A 354 -3.52 11.32 -4.00
N GLU A 355 -4.09 11.76 -5.12
CA GLU A 355 -3.30 12.34 -6.20
C GLU A 355 -2.92 13.81 -5.95
N PRO A 356 -1.72 14.24 -6.38
CA PRO A 356 -1.30 15.63 -6.28
C PRO A 356 -2.12 16.53 -7.20
N VAL A 357 -2.40 17.74 -6.72
CA VAL A 357 -3.13 18.78 -7.44
C VAL A 357 -2.28 20.04 -7.53
N ALA A 358 -2.43 20.78 -8.63
CA ALA A 358 -1.77 22.06 -8.85
C ALA A 358 -2.24 23.09 -7.79
N ALA A 359 -1.29 23.57 -6.97
CA ALA A 359 -1.56 24.51 -5.87
C ALA A 359 -2.17 25.84 -6.37
N GLU A 360 -1.89 26.21 -7.62
CA GLU A 360 -2.36 27.44 -8.28
C GLU A 360 -3.88 27.48 -8.47
N LEU A 361 -4.59 26.37 -8.25
CA LEU A 361 -6.05 26.32 -8.31
C LEU A 361 -6.73 26.90 -7.06
N PHE A 362 -6.03 26.98 -5.93
CA PHE A 362 -6.58 27.40 -4.64
C PHE A 362 -5.81 28.54 -3.95
N PRO A 363 -5.36 29.59 -4.66
CA PRO A 363 -4.56 30.65 -4.06
C PRO A 363 -5.33 31.37 -2.95
N GLY A 364 -4.76 31.38 -1.74
CA GLY A 364 -5.32 32.04 -0.56
C GLY A 364 -6.67 31.50 -0.05
N GLN A 365 -7.22 30.44 -0.65
CA GLN A 365 -8.58 29.96 -0.36
C GLN A 365 -8.72 29.27 1.01
N VAL A 366 -7.60 28.94 1.67
CA VAL A 366 -7.57 28.34 3.03
C VAL A 366 -8.19 29.24 4.11
N SER A 367 -8.25 30.55 3.87
CA SER A 367 -8.82 31.55 4.79
C SER A 367 -10.31 31.82 4.58
N CYS A 368 -10.94 31.17 3.59
CA CYS A 368 -12.34 31.38 3.29
C CYS A 368 -13.25 30.71 4.33
N PRO A 369 -14.32 31.38 4.81
CA PRO A 369 -15.28 30.81 5.75
C PRO A 369 -16.28 29.88 5.05
N SER A 370 -15.79 28.93 4.24
CA SER A 370 -16.62 28.02 3.48
C SER A 370 -15.94 26.68 3.15
N GLN A 371 -16.66 25.78 2.46
CA GLN A 371 -16.18 24.43 2.14
C GLN A 371 -14.87 24.40 1.34
N VAL A 372 -14.55 25.48 0.63
CA VAL A 372 -13.30 25.59 -0.13
C VAL A 372 -12.06 25.51 0.76
N ALA A 373 -12.13 25.96 2.03
CA ALA A 373 -10.98 25.97 2.93
C ALA A 373 -10.42 24.56 3.18
N LEU A 374 -11.30 23.56 3.31
CA LEU A 374 -10.91 22.15 3.44
C LEU A 374 -10.10 21.67 2.23
N TRP A 375 -10.63 21.90 1.04
CA TRP A 375 -10.01 21.44 -0.20
C TRP A 375 -8.73 22.21 -0.52
N ALA A 376 -8.69 23.51 -0.20
CA ALA A 376 -7.49 24.32 -0.31
C ALA A 376 -6.36 23.84 0.60
N LEU A 377 -6.69 23.40 1.83
CA LEU A 377 -5.73 22.81 2.76
C LEU A 377 -5.18 21.48 2.23
N LEU A 378 -6.06 20.60 1.73
CA LEU A 378 -5.66 19.31 1.15
C LEU A 378 -4.86 19.44 -0.16
N ALA A 379 -5.03 20.54 -0.89
CA ALA A 379 -4.27 20.82 -2.10
C ALA A 379 -2.80 21.22 -1.83
N GLN A 380 -2.47 21.64 -0.61
CA GLN A 380 -1.14 22.13 -0.22
C GLN A 380 -0.65 21.48 1.08
N PRO A 381 -0.51 20.14 1.16
CA PRO A 381 -0.21 19.47 2.43
C PRO A 381 1.20 19.76 2.97
N SER A 382 2.14 20.21 2.13
CA SER A 382 3.57 20.35 2.48
C SER A 382 4.15 21.73 2.16
N ALA A 383 3.35 22.68 1.66
CA ALA A 383 3.80 24.03 1.37
C ALA A 383 3.61 24.93 2.59
N PRO A 384 4.51 25.90 2.86
CA PRO A 384 4.26 26.93 3.86
C PRO A 384 2.95 27.63 3.53
N ILE A 385 2.00 27.59 4.47
CA ILE A 385 0.73 28.28 4.29
C ILE A 385 0.93 29.73 4.70
N ASP A 386 0.94 30.63 3.72
CA ASP A 386 1.14 32.06 3.94
C ASP A 386 -0.10 32.77 4.54
N ALA A 387 -1.26 32.08 4.59
CA ALA A 387 -2.53 32.61 5.07
C ALA A 387 -3.08 31.84 6.30
N GLU A 388 -3.80 32.54 7.17
CA GLU A 388 -4.44 31.94 8.33
C GLU A 388 -5.60 31.02 7.91
N VAL A 389 -5.50 29.73 8.25
CA VAL A 389 -6.49 28.71 7.89
C VAL A 389 -7.74 28.88 8.75
N ASP A 390 -8.93 28.94 8.14
CA ASP A 390 -10.20 28.88 8.87
C ASP A 390 -10.48 27.44 9.33
N ARG A 391 -9.95 27.09 10.51
CA ARG A 391 -10.07 25.76 11.13
C ARG A 391 -11.54 25.35 11.33
N THR A 392 -12.42 26.32 11.62
CA THR A 392 -13.84 26.04 11.85
C THR A 392 -14.53 25.66 10.54
N ALA A 393 -14.24 26.40 9.46
CA ALA A 393 -14.74 26.07 8.13
C ALA A 393 -14.26 24.69 7.66
N VAL A 394 -12.98 24.36 7.88
CA VAL A 394 -12.41 23.05 7.54
C VAL A 394 -13.14 21.90 8.24
N ILE A 395 -13.33 21.98 9.57
CA ILE A 395 -14.00 20.93 10.34
C ILE A 395 -15.48 20.81 9.98
N ASN A 396 -16.17 21.93 9.77
CA ASN A 396 -17.58 21.91 9.36
C ASN A 396 -17.75 21.31 7.97
N ALA A 397 -16.88 21.67 7.02
CA ALA A 397 -16.86 21.10 5.68
C ALA A 397 -16.61 19.59 5.73
N TYR A 398 -15.60 19.14 6.50
CA TYR A 398 -15.29 17.72 6.66
C TYR A 398 -16.49 16.94 7.22
N ARG A 399 -17.16 17.48 8.25
CA ARG A 399 -18.34 16.84 8.86
C ARG A 399 -19.54 16.75 7.93
N ALA A 400 -19.66 17.67 6.97
CA ALA A 400 -20.72 17.66 5.97
C ALA A 400 -20.51 16.60 4.88
N LEU A 401 -19.27 16.12 4.67
CA LEU A 401 -18.97 15.14 3.63
C LEU A 401 -19.64 13.77 3.90
N PRO A 402 -19.99 13.02 2.84
CA PRO A 402 -20.41 11.62 2.95
C PRO A 402 -19.33 10.76 3.61
N THR A 403 -19.72 9.70 4.33
CA THR A 403 -18.78 8.78 5.00
C THR A 403 -17.77 8.16 4.03
N TYR A 404 -18.19 7.87 2.80
CA TYR A 404 -17.34 7.32 1.74
C TYR A 404 -16.17 8.24 1.37
N VAL A 405 -16.35 9.56 1.56
CA VAL A 405 -15.30 10.57 1.31
C VAL A 405 -14.53 10.87 2.59
N GLN A 406 -15.21 10.90 3.74
CA GLN A 406 -14.59 11.17 5.04
C GLN A 406 -13.51 10.16 5.41
N GLN A 407 -13.69 8.87 5.09
CA GLN A 407 -12.74 7.81 5.39
C GLN A 407 -11.38 8.00 4.69
N PRO A 408 -11.30 8.04 3.35
CA PRO A 408 -10.01 8.13 2.65
C PRO A 408 -9.26 9.44 2.86
N ILE A 409 -9.95 10.56 3.11
CA ILE A 409 -9.29 11.87 3.26
C ILE A 409 -8.82 12.16 4.69
N ALA A 410 -9.37 11.47 5.70
CA ALA A 410 -9.12 11.82 7.10
C ALA A 410 -7.66 11.74 7.53
N PRO A 411 -6.88 10.69 7.17
CA PRO A 411 -5.47 10.63 7.53
C PRO A 411 -4.70 11.85 7.00
N ARG A 412 -4.89 12.15 5.72
CA ARG A 412 -4.21 13.27 5.04
C ARG A 412 -4.67 14.64 5.55
N LEU A 413 -5.95 14.78 5.88
CA LEU A 413 -6.47 16.00 6.49
C LEU A 413 -5.87 16.20 7.88
N ALA A 414 -5.78 15.14 8.68
CA ALA A 414 -5.17 15.20 10.00
C ALA A 414 -3.69 15.60 9.89
N GLU A 415 -2.92 14.97 9.02
CA GLU A 415 -1.52 15.36 8.79
C GLU A 415 -1.37 16.82 8.33
N ALA A 416 -2.21 17.28 7.39
CA ALA A 416 -2.20 18.68 6.96
C ALA A 416 -2.52 19.66 8.12
N LEU A 417 -3.41 19.27 9.05
CA LEU A 417 -3.72 20.05 10.26
C LEU A 417 -2.55 20.03 11.26
N LEU A 418 -1.83 18.92 11.37
CA LEU A 418 -0.64 18.82 12.22
C LEU A 418 0.49 19.73 11.72
N THR A 419 0.70 19.81 10.40
CA THR A 419 1.70 20.71 9.77
C THR A 419 1.49 22.18 10.16
N ILE A 420 0.27 22.60 10.45
CA ILE A 420 -0.07 23.97 10.86
C ILE A 420 -0.26 24.16 12.38
N GLY A 421 0.08 23.15 13.19
CA GLY A 421 -0.09 23.19 14.65
C GLY A 421 -1.56 23.30 15.07
N ALA A 422 -2.44 22.51 14.44
CA ALA A 422 -3.86 22.40 14.78
C ALA A 422 -4.19 20.98 15.28
N GLU A 423 -3.54 20.56 16.37
CA GLU A 423 -3.65 19.22 16.95
C GLU A 423 -5.08 18.91 17.43
N ASP A 424 -5.78 19.92 17.94
CA ASP A 424 -7.19 19.82 18.37
C ASP A 424 -8.14 19.53 17.21
N ALA A 425 -7.88 20.11 16.04
CA ALA A 425 -8.63 19.86 14.81
C ALA A 425 -8.30 18.47 14.24
N ALA A 426 -7.02 18.08 14.22
CA ALA A 426 -6.59 16.74 13.79
C ALA A 426 -7.23 15.64 14.65
N MET A 427 -7.27 15.82 15.97
CA MET A 427 -7.94 14.90 16.90
C MET A 427 -9.44 14.76 16.60
N GLN A 428 -10.13 15.85 16.25
CA GLN A 428 -11.55 15.80 15.87
C GLN A 428 -11.80 15.05 14.56
N VAL A 429 -10.87 15.12 13.60
CA VAL A 429 -10.93 14.38 12.33
C VAL A 429 -10.72 12.89 12.58
N LEU A 430 -9.67 12.52 13.31
CA LEU A 430 -9.31 11.12 13.57
C LEU A 430 -10.28 10.42 14.53
N GLY A 431 -10.83 11.13 15.51
CA GLY A 431 -11.72 10.56 16.53
C GLY A 431 -13.10 10.12 16.03
N ARG A 432 -13.49 10.50 14.80
CA ARG A 432 -14.81 10.18 14.23
C ARG A 432 -14.83 8.86 13.45
N GLN A 433 -13.68 8.24 13.21
CA GLN A 433 -13.60 7.04 12.37
C GLN A 433 -14.14 5.80 13.10
N THR A 434 -15.08 5.11 12.45
CA THR A 434 -15.82 3.96 13.00
C THR A 434 -15.19 2.61 12.67
N THR A 435 -14.24 2.58 11.73
CA THR A 435 -13.41 1.41 11.44
C THR A 435 -12.35 1.24 12.53
N SER A 436 -11.97 -0.01 12.85
CA SER A 436 -10.83 -0.23 13.73
C SER A 436 -9.61 0.44 13.09
N LYS A 437 -8.92 1.30 13.86
CA LYS A 437 -7.65 1.92 13.42
C LYS A 437 -6.64 0.85 12.97
N ASP A 438 -6.75 -0.35 13.51
CA ASP A 438 -5.88 -1.50 13.21
C ASP A 438 -6.06 -2.10 11.81
N ASP A 439 -7.10 -1.72 11.06
CA ASP A 439 -7.35 -2.24 9.70
C ASP A 439 -6.98 -1.22 8.58
N ASP A 440 -6.62 0.01 8.97
CA ASP A 440 -6.27 1.10 8.06
C ASP A 440 -4.92 1.72 8.42
N VAL A 441 -3.90 1.27 7.69
CA VAL A 441 -2.51 1.74 7.81
C VAL A 441 -2.40 3.25 7.77
N ALA A 442 -3.10 3.94 6.86
CA ALA A 442 -3.00 5.39 6.73
C ALA A 442 -3.57 6.07 7.98
N LEU A 443 -4.69 5.58 8.49
CA LEU A 443 -5.29 6.09 9.70
C LEU A 443 -4.41 5.87 10.94
N ALA A 444 -3.80 4.70 11.06
CA ALA A 444 -2.88 4.39 12.15
C ALA A 444 -1.60 5.25 12.10
N LEU A 445 -1.06 5.48 10.91
CA LEU A 445 0.06 6.39 10.68
C LEU A 445 -0.28 7.84 11.05
N ALA A 446 -1.46 8.34 10.67
CA ALA A 446 -1.90 9.68 11.06
C ALA A 446 -2.13 9.79 12.58
N ASP A 447 -2.62 8.74 13.23
CA ASP A 447 -2.75 8.70 14.70
C ASP A 447 -1.39 8.71 15.40
N ALA A 448 -0.38 8.03 14.84
CA ALA A 448 0.98 8.09 15.33
C ALA A 448 1.57 9.51 15.18
N ALA A 449 1.34 10.17 14.03
CA ALA A 449 1.76 11.55 13.82
C ALA A 449 1.11 12.52 14.82
N LEU A 450 -0.18 12.31 15.16
CA LEU A 450 -0.86 13.09 16.20
C LEU A 450 -0.21 12.89 17.57
N SER A 451 0.10 11.66 17.97
CA SER A 451 0.83 11.40 19.23
C SER A 451 2.18 12.13 19.26
N GLY A 452 2.93 12.12 18.15
CA GLY A 452 4.20 12.86 18.04
C GLY A 452 4.00 14.37 18.24
N ALA A 453 2.99 14.96 17.59
CA ALA A 453 2.66 16.38 17.73
C ALA A 453 2.20 16.76 19.15
N LEU A 454 1.57 15.84 19.88
CA LEU A 454 1.19 16.01 21.29
C LEU A 454 2.37 15.86 22.27
N GLY A 455 3.57 15.53 21.78
CA GLY A 455 4.77 15.31 22.58
C GLY A 455 4.88 13.89 23.15
N GLU A 456 4.07 12.95 22.67
CA GLU A 456 4.05 11.54 23.07
C GLU A 456 4.95 10.70 22.14
N GLU A 457 6.21 11.10 21.99
CA GLU A 457 7.14 10.54 20.99
C GLU A 457 7.30 9.02 21.09
N ALA A 458 7.37 8.49 22.32
CA ALA A 458 7.51 7.05 22.53
C ALA A 458 6.28 6.27 22.03
N GLU A 459 5.08 6.83 22.22
CA GLU A 459 3.83 6.23 21.74
C GLU A 459 3.72 6.33 20.22
N ALA A 460 4.11 7.47 19.63
CA ALA A 460 4.14 7.66 18.19
C ALA A 460 5.00 6.59 17.50
N VAL A 461 6.23 6.42 17.98
CA VAL A 461 7.18 5.43 17.46
C VAL A 461 6.67 4.00 17.66
N GLU A 462 6.06 3.69 18.81
CA GLU A 462 5.47 2.38 19.05
C GLU A 462 4.31 2.08 18.08
N LYS A 463 3.43 3.06 17.82
CA LYS A 463 2.33 2.93 16.85
C LYS A 463 2.86 2.66 15.45
N VAL A 464 3.84 3.43 14.98
CA VAL A 464 4.44 3.21 13.65
C VAL A 464 5.11 1.83 13.57
N ALA A 465 5.84 1.42 14.60
CA ALA A 465 6.46 0.10 14.65
C ALA A 465 5.42 -1.04 14.65
N ASN A 466 4.31 -0.87 15.36
CA ASN A 466 3.23 -1.84 15.39
C ASN A 466 2.59 -2.00 14.01
N VAL A 467 2.28 -0.88 13.34
CA VAL A 467 1.76 -0.89 11.97
C VAL A 467 2.72 -1.64 11.06
N ALA A 468 3.98 -1.20 10.98
CA ALA A 468 4.98 -1.76 10.09
C ALA A 468 5.26 -3.26 10.30
N ARG A 469 5.17 -3.77 11.54
CA ARG A 469 5.51 -5.17 11.86
C ARG A 469 4.31 -6.11 11.88
N ASN A 470 3.15 -5.62 12.34
CA ASN A 470 2.02 -6.48 12.69
C ASN A 470 0.82 -6.32 11.76
N ASP A 471 0.71 -5.20 11.04
CA ASP A 471 -0.37 -4.99 10.09
C ASP A 471 -0.10 -5.77 8.78
N ARG A 472 -1.07 -6.59 8.39
CA ARG A 472 -1.03 -7.41 7.16
C ARG A 472 -1.09 -6.57 5.88
N ARG A 473 -1.57 -5.33 5.99
CA ARG A 473 -1.71 -4.36 4.91
C ARG A 473 -0.57 -3.34 4.91
N THR A 474 0.49 -3.57 5.69
CA THR A 474 1.72 -2.76 5.67
C THR A 474 2.18 -2.51 4.24
N ASN A 475 2.58 -1.27 3.99
CA ASN A 475 2.97 -0.78 2.68
C ASN A 475 4.34 -0.08 2.76
N PRO A 476 4.93 0.32 1.61
CA PRO A 476 6.24 0.97 1.62
C PRO A 476 6.29 2.26 2.43
N GLU A 477 5.20 3.03 2.49
CA GLU A 477 5.11 4.28 3.25
C GLU A 477 5.21 4.05 4.76
N ALA A 478 4.46 3.08 5.28
CA ALA A 478 4.53 2.68 6.69
C ALA A 478 5.94 2.22 7.08
N MET A 479 6.57 1.40 6.23
CA MET A 479 7.93 0.92 6.48
C MET A 479 8.97 2.05 6.37
N THR A 480 8.77 3.01 5.46
CA THR A 480 9.61 4.20 5.33
C THR A 480 9.57 5.01 6.62
N ARG A 481 8.37 5.32 7.12
CA ARG A 481 8.19 6.05 8.38
C ARG A 481 8.81 5.30 9.56
N PHE A 482 8.62 3.98 9.63
CA PHE A 482 9.22 3.15 10.67
C PHE A 482 10.74 3.26 10.71
N PHE A 483 11.41 3.23 9.55
CA PHE A 483 12.86 3.39 9.50
C PHE A 483 13.33 4.80 9.84
N VAL A 484 12.66 5.83 9.32
CA VAL A 484 13.04 7.24 9.56
C VAL A 484 12.85 7.63 11.02
N GLU A 485 11.67 7.37 11.58
CA GLU A 485 11.33 7.69 12.97
C GLU A 485 12.10 6.78 13.93
N GLY A 486 12.19 5.49 13.61
CA GLY A 486 12.92 4.51 14.40
C GLY A 486 14.42 4.82 14.48
N ALA A 487 15.06 5.28 13.40
CA ALA A 487 16.47 5.65 13.40
C ALA A 487 16.72 6.87 14.30
N THR A 488 15.79 7.84 14.31
CA THR A 488 15.86 9.03 15.17
C THR A 488 15.66 8.67 16.64
N ALA A 489 14.69 7.79 16.93
CA ALA A 489 14.35 7.32 18.26
C ALA A 489 15.26 6.18 18.79
N GLN A 490 16.26 5.76 18.02
CA GLN A 490 17.17 4.64 18.34
C GLN A 490 16.45 3.31 18.60
N VAL A 491 15.39 3.05 17.84
CA VAL A 491 14.67 1.77 17.83
C VAL A 491 15.57 0.68 17.27
N ALA A 492 15.53 -0.50 17.87
CA ALA A 492 16.21 -1.67 17.34
C ALA A 492 15.47 -2.21 16.11
N PHE A 493 16.20 -2.32 14.99
CA PHE A 493 15.76 -2.99 13.77
C PHE A 493 16.22 -4.45 13.74
N SER A 494 15.31 -5.35 13.40
CA SER A 494 15.56 -6.79 13.26
C SER A 494 15.80 -7.17 11.79
N ASP A 495 16.39 -8.34 11.55
CA ASP A 495 16.54 -8.88 10.19
C ASP A 495 15.19 -9.07 9.48
N ALA A 496 14.12 -9.35 10.23
CA ALA A 496 12.78 -9.48 9.68
C ALA A 496 12.24 -8.14 9.14
N ASP A 497 12.58 -7.02 9.80
CA ASP A 497 12.17 -5.68 9.35
C ASP A 497 12.81 -5.35 7.99
N PHE A 498 14.12 -5.62 7.85
CA PHE A 498 14.83 -5.41 6.58
C PHE A 498 14.37 -6.35 5.47
N LEU A 499 14.09 -7.62 5.80
CA LEU A 499 13.54 -8.58 4.84
C LEU A 499 12.15 -8.16 4.34
N LEU A 500 11.30 -7.64 5.22
CA LEU A 500 9.99 -7.11 4.85
C LEU A 500 10.13 -5.89 3.95
N ALA A 501 11.05 -4.98 4.27
CA ALA A 501 11.35 -3.83 3.41
C ALA A 501 11.83 -4.24 2.01
N ASP A 502 12.71 -5.25 1.91
CA ASP A 502 13.16 -5.79 0.63
C ASP A 502 11.99 -6.37 -0.18
N ALA A 503 11.09 -7.11 0.47
CA ALA A 503 9.91 -7.68 -0.17
C ALA A 503 8.95 -6.59 -0.68
N LEU A 504 8.66 -5.58 0.15
CA LEU A 504 7.78 -4.46 -0.22
C LEU A 504 8.34 -3.65 -1.38
N ARG A 505 9.66 -3.42 -1.40
CA ARG A 505 10.32 -2.75 -2.52
C ARG A 505 10.25 -3.57 -3.80
N PHE A 506 10.47 -4.88 -3.70
CA PHE A 506 10.37 -5.78 -4.85
C PHE A 506 8.95 -5.79 -5.42
N GLU A 507 7.92 -5.86 -4.58
CA GLU A 507 6.52 -5.81 -4.99
C GLU A 507 6.14 -4.47 -5.65
N SER A 508 6.69 -3.38 -5.12
CA SER A 508 6.37 -2.02 -5.57
C SER A 508 7.11 -1.58 -6.84
N GLY A 509 8.07 -2.38 -7.34
CA GLY A 509 8.81 -2.09 -8.58
C GLY A 509 9.45 -0.70 -8.62
N ASP A 510 9.48 -0.07 -9.80
CA ASP A 510 10.09 1.24 -10.03
C ASP A 510 9.18 2.43 -9.62
N THR A 511 8.51 2.33 -8.47
CA THR A 511 7.65 3.40 -7.96
C THR A 511 8.43 4.40 -7.08
N PRO A 512 7.99 5.67 -6.99
CA PRO A 512 8.59 6.63 -6.05
C PRO A 512 8.55 6.15 -4.59
N ALA A 513 7.52 5.40 -4.20
CA ALA A 513 7.40 4.82 -2.86
C ALA A 513 8.48 3.76 -2.58
N ALA A 514 8.81 2.92 -3.57
CA ALA A 514 9.90 1.96 -3.46
C ALA A 514 11.27 2.66 -3.32
N ALA A 515 11.48 3.75 -4.06
CA ALA A 515 12.70 4.56 -3.96
C ALA A 515 12.83 5.26 -2.60
N ALA A 516 11.74 5.85 -2.07
CA ALA A 516 11.72 6.46 -0.74
C ALA A 516 12.00 5.44 0.36
N LEU A 517 11.38 4.25 0.29
CA LEU A 517 11.66 3.15 1.22
C LEU A 517 13.12 2.70 1.14
N ALA A 518 13.68 2.68 -0.06
CA ALA A 518 15.07 2.30 -0.27
C ALA A 518 16.07 3.26 0.38
N ASP A 519 15.77 4.57 0.34
CA ASP A 519 16.58 5.60 1.01
C ASP A 519 16.46 5.45 2.53
N ALA A 520 15.24 5.30 3.06
CA ALA A 520 15.02 5.08 4.49
C ALA A 520 15.67 3.79 5.00
N GLN A 521 15.64 2.71 4.21
CA GLN A 521 16.29 1.44 4.53
C GLN A 521 17.82 1.58 4.55
N PHE A 522 18.40 2.37 3.64
CA PHE A 522 19.84 2.68 3.65
C PHE A 522 20.24 3.38 4.95
N ASP A 523 19.49 4.42 5.35
CA ASP A 523 19.74 5.13 6.60
C ASP A 523 19.52 4.24 7.84
N ALA A 524 18.52 3.36 7.80
CA ALA A 524 18.29 2.38 8.85
C ALA A 524 19.46 1.40 8.98
N TYR A 525 20.00 0.87 7.87
CA TYR A 525 21.20 0.02 7.93
C TYR A 525 22.38 0.74 8.57
N LEU A 526 22.59 2.01 8.22
CA LEU A 526 23.63 2.83 8.83
C LEU A 526 23.39 3.04 10.33
N SER A 527 22.15 3.23 10.78
CA SER A 527 21.83 3.45 12.20
C SER A 527 22.21 2.27 13.10
N VAL A 528 22.21 1.04 12.56
CA VAL A 528 22.53 -0.21 13.29
C VAL A 528 23.86 -0.87 12.84
N ASP A 529 24.78 -0.09 12.28
CA ASP A 529 26.12 -0.52 11.86
C ASP A 529 26.16 -1.67 10.81
N ARG A 530 25.08 -1.85 10.03
CA ARG A 530 24.98 -2.84 8.94
C ARG A 530 25.58 -2.32 7.62
N PHE A 531 26.86 -1.95 7.65
CA PHE A 531 27.53 -1.29 6.53
C PHE A 531 27.63 -2.13 5.25
N TRP A 532 27.74 -3.47 5.37
CA TRP A 532 27.78 -4.36 4.20
C TRP A 532 26.45 -4.38 3.46
N ASP A 533 25.34 -4.40 4.19
CA ASP A 533 23.99 -4.38 3.60
C ASP A 533 23.68 -3.02 2.98
N ALA A 534 24.06 -1.93 3.67
CA ALA A 534 24.00 -0.58 3.10
C ALA A 534 24.78 -0.46 1.78
N ARG A 535 26.00 -1.03 1.71
CA ARG A 535 26.79 -1.07 0.48
C ARG A 535 26.12 -1.89 -0.61
N ALA A 536 25.64 -3.09 -0.28
CA ALA A 536 24.95 -3.97 -1.24
C ALA A 536 23.71 -3.28 -1.81
N LEU A 537 22.97 -2.55 -0.98
CA LEU A 537 21.81 -1.78 -1.39
C LEU A 537 22.16 -0.66 -2.37
N LEU A 538 23.20 0.13 -2.07
CA LEU A 538 23.69 1.17 -3.00
C LEU A 538 24.13 0.57 -4.34
N GLN A 539 24.81 -0.58 -4.33
CA GLN A 539 25.24 -1.26 -5.55
C GLN A 539 24.06 -1.76 -6.39
N ALA A 540 23.04 -2.32 -5.73
CA ALA A 540 21.82 -2.79 -6.41
C ALA A 540 21.07 -1.64 -7.10
N ARG A 541 21.06 -0.45 -6.48
CA ARG A 541 20.35 0.75 -6.95
C ARG A 541 21.19 1.68 -7.83
N ALA A 542 22.41 1.29 -8.20
CA ALA A 542 23.33 2.16 -8.93
C ALA A 542 22.78 2.70 -10.28
N LYS A 543 21.76 2.05 -10.85
CA LYS A 543 21.09 2.50 -12.08
C LYS A 543 19.96 3.50 -11.84
N GLU A 544 19.41 3.53 -10.63
CA GLU A 544 18.30 4.41 -10.23
C GLU A 544 18.83 5.77 -9.77
N LEU A 545 20.03 5.78 -9.17
CA LEU A 545 20.64 6.97 -8.58
C LEU A 545 21.37 7.81 -9.63
N SER A 546 21.25 9.13 -9.53
CA SER A 546 22.14 10.04 -10.26
C SER A 546 23.58 9.93 -9.73
N ALA A 547 24.56 10.37 -10.52
CA ALA A 547 25.96 10.38 -10.10
C ALA A 547 26.19 11.19 -8.81
N ALA A 548 25.42 12.26 -8.60
CA ALA A 548 25.51 13.09 -7.41
C ALA A 548 24.95 12.37 -6.17
N GLU A 549 23.77 11.75 -6.27
CA GLU A 549 23.15 11.00 -5.17
C GLU A 549 23.98 9.77 -4.79
N SER A 550 24.51 9.06 -5.79
CA SER A 550 25.41 7.93 -5.56
C SER A 550 26.69 8.36 -4.85
N ALA A 551 27.30 9.49 -5.23
CA ALA A 551 28.50 10.01 -4.58
C ALA A 551 28.22 10.44 -3.14
N GLN A 552 27.08 11.11 -2.89
CA GLN A 552 26.67 11.53 -1.55
C GLN A 552 26.44 10.32 -0.64
N SER A 553 25.69 9.32 -1.09
CA SER A 553 25.38 8.14 -0.28
C SER A 553 26.64 7.30 0.01
N ARG A 554 27.55 7.18 -0.97
CA ARG A 554 28.88 6.57 -0.75
C ARG A 554 29.70 7.34 0.28
N ALA A 555 29.75 8.67 0.18
CA ALA A 555 30.47 9.49 1.14
C ALA A 555 29.94 9.25 2.57
N THR A 556 28.62 9.27 2.77
CA THR A 556 27.99 8.98 4.06
C THR A 556 28.33 7.58 4.56
N LEU A 557 28.22 6.55 3.71
CA LEU A 557 28.55 5.17 4.03
C LEU A 557 30.00 5.03 4.53
N PHE A 558 30.98 5.51 3.76
CA PHE A 558 32.39 5.32 4.08
C PHE A 558 32.86 6.20 5.24
N GLN A 559 32.34 7.42 5.38
CA GLN A 559 32.63 8.25 6.56
C GLN A 559 32.17 7.57 7.84
N GLN A 560 30.94 7.06 7.87
CA GLN A 560 30.39 6.41 9.04
C GLN A 560 31.05 5.04 9.32
N ALA A 561 31.33 4.24 8.27
CA ALA A 561 32.05 2.98 8.40
C ALA A 561 33.46 3.20 8.95
N THR A 562 34.18 4.24 8.49
CA THR A 562 35.51 4.60 8.98
C THR A 562 35.51 4.95 10.46
N ALA A 563 34.46 5.63 10.92
CA ALA A 563 34.33 6.07 12.30
C ALA A 563 33.90 4.95 13.27
N ARG A 564 33.09 3.99 12.81
CA ARG A 564 32.38 3.05 13.70
C ARG A 564 32.82 1.59 13.57
N LEU A 565 33.36 1.16 12.44
CA LEU A 565 33.84 -0.22 12.29
C LEU A 565 35.08 -0.49 13.15
N ALA A 566 35.12 -1.69 13.74
CA ALA A 566 36.31 -2.23 14.37
C ALA A 566 37.43 -2.43 13.33
N ASP A 567 38.69 -2.34 13.77
CA ASP A 567 39.86 -2.26 12.87
C ASP A 567 39.91 -3.37 11.80
N ALA A 568 39.72 -4.63 12.19
CA ALA A 568 39.73 -5.76 11.25
C ALA A 568 38.58 -5.69 10.23
N ALA A 569 37.38 -5.36 10.71
CA ALA A 569 36.19 -5.20 9.89
C ALA A 569 36.31 -4.02 8.92
N PHE A 570 36.86 -2.90 9.38
CA PHE A 570 37.16 -1.74 8.54
C PHE A 570 38.10 -2.10 7.39
N LEU A 571 39.21 -2.79 7.70
CA LEU A 571 40.17 -3.21 6.68
C LEU A 571 39.53 -4.14 5.65
N GLU A 572 38.72 -5.11 6.08
CA GLU A 572 37.97 -5.98 5.17
C GLU A 572 36.98 -5.19 4.31
N PHE A 573 36.26 -4.23 4.91
CA PHE A 573 35.26 -3.44 4.24
C PHE A 573 35.84 -2.58 3.11
N ILE A 574 37.01 -1.97 3.32
CA ILE A 574 37.64 -1.04 2.37
C ILE A 574 38.63 -1.70 1.38
N TRP A 575 39.06 -2.95 1.61
CA TRP A 575 40.22 -3.54 0.92
C TRP A 575 40.16 -3.58 -0.61
N GLN A 576 38.97 -3.74 -1.17
CA GLN A 576 38.76 -3.83 -2.63
C GLN A 576 37.97 -2.65 -3.19
N GLU A 577 37.80 -1.59 -2.38
CA GLU A 577 37.01 -0.44 -2.78
C GLU A 577 37.84 0.54 -3.62
N ASN A 578 37.22 1.11 -4.65
CA ASN A 578 37.81 2.18 -5.43
C ASN A 578 37.27 3.53 -4.98
N PHE A 579 38.19 4.43 -4.58
CA PHE A 579 37.87 5.78 -4.11
C PHE A 579 38.08 6.88 -5.16
N ASP A 580 38.34 6.53 -6.43
CA ASP A 580 38.56 7.49 -7.53
C ASP A 580 37.42 8.51 -7.68
N GLN A 581 36.18 8.08 -7.43
CA GLN A 581 34.97 8.88 -7.60
C GLN A 581 34.48 9.50 -6.28
N ASP A 582 35.10 9.17 -5.15
CA ASP A 582 34.69 9.66 -3.85
C ASP A 582 35.33 11.02 -3.54
N GLY A 583 34.60 11.86 -2.80
CA GLY A 583 35.07 13.19 -2.41
C GLY A 583 36.35 13.14 -1.57
N VAL A 584 37.16 14.20 -1.68
CA VAL A 584 38.44 14.33 -0.96
C VAL A 584 38.27 14.19 0.56
N GLU A 585 37.17 14.66 1.12
CA GLU A 585 36.88 14.52 2.55
C GLU A 585 36.79 13.04 2.96
N THR A 586 36.07 12.23 2.20
CA THR A 586 35.98 10.77 2.41
C THR A 586 37.34 10.10 2.23
N GLN A 587 38.10 10.47 1.19
CA GLN A 587 39.44 9.96 0.97
C GLN A 587 40.39 10.29 2.14
N ASN A 588 40.33 11.52 2.66
CA ASN A 588 41.13 11.95 3.81
C ASN A 588 40.78 11.14 5.06
N ALA A 589 39.49 10.95 5.35
CA ALA A 589 39.03 10.18 6.50
C ALA A 589 39.51 8.72 6.43
N VAL A 590 39.30 8.04 5.29
CA VAL A 590 39.73 6.66 5.08
C VAL A 590 41.25 6.54 5.10
N GLY A 591 41.96 7.45 4.43
CA GLY A 591 43.42 7.49 4.39
C GLY A 591 44.03 7.71 5.77
N ALA A 592 43.47 8.62 6.58
CA ALA A 592 43.90 8.85 7.96
C ALA A 592 43.72 7.60 8.83
N ARG A 593 42.59 6.90 8.69
CA ARG A 593 42.34 5.65 9.42
C ARG A 593 43.30 4.54 9.02
N LEU A 594 43.59 4.38 7.73
CA LEU A 594 44.59 3.41 7.24
C LEU A 594 45.99 3.68 7.78
N LEU A 595 46.39 4.96 7.89
CA LEU A 595 47.68 5.34 8.48
C LEU A 595 47.76 5.08 9.99
N ALA A 596 46.63 5.23 10.69
CA ALA A 596 46.55 4.89 12.11
C ALA A 596 46.68 3.37 12.35
N LEU A 597 46.32 2.55 11.35
CA LEU A 597 46.43 1.09 11.37
C LEU A 597 47.73 0.56 10.71
N ASP A 598 48.69 1.43 10.40
CA ASP A 598 49.97 1.09 9.77
C ASP A 598 49.87 0.48 8.35
N PHE A 599 48.88 0.91 7.54
CA PHE A 599 48.73 0.56 6.12
C PHE A 599 49.04 1.75 5.17
N PRO A 600 50.29 2.25 5.13
CA PRO A 600 50.63 3.47 4.38
C PRO A 600 50.53 3.33 2.87
N THR A 601 50.80 2.14 2.32
CA THR A 601 50.70 1.90 0.87
C THR A 601 49.25 2.00 0.39
N GLN A 602 48.33 1.42 1.16
CA GLN A 602 46.89 1.49 0.91
C GLN A 602 46.37 2.92 1.11
N ALA A 603 46.84 3.63 2.14
CA ALA A 603 46.49 5.03 2.34
C ALA A 603 46.87 5.90 1.11
N LEU A 604 48.06 5.69 0.51
CA LEU A 604 48.45 6.40 -0.71
C LEU A 604 47.56 6.06 -1.91
N ALA A 605 47.05 4.82 -2.01
CA ALA A 605 46.14 4.42 -3.08
C ALA A 605 44.76 5.09 -2.97
N VAL A 606 44.32 5.44 -1.75
CA VAL A 606 43.05 6.15 -1.50
C VAL A 606 43.18 7.67 -1.67
N LEU A 607 44.33 8.24 -1.28
CA LEU A 607 44.57 9.69 -1.29
C LEU A 607 44.98 10.16 -2.69
N ILE A 608 44.05 10.21 -3.65
CA ILE A 608 44.33 10.50 -5.07
C ILE A 608 43.58 11.72 -5.62
N GLY A 609 42.49 12.15 -4.98
CA GLY A 609 41.66 13.26 -5.45
C GLY A 609 42.39 14.60 -5.44
N GLU A 610 41.93 15.51 -6.31
CA GLU A 610 42.38 16.90 -6.35
C GLU A 610 41.64 17.72 -5.29
N ALA A 611 42.37 18.14 -4.26
CA ALA A 611 41.85 18.89 -3.15
C ALA A 611 42.11 20.41 -3.29
N SER A 612 41.29 21.25 -2.66
CA SER A 612 41.52 22.69 -2.57
C SER A 612 41.38 23.19 -1.12
N GLY A 613 41.98 24.34 -0.81
CA GLY A 613 41.88 24.97 0.50
C GLY A 613 42.44 24.12 1.65
N THR A 614 41.68 23.99 2.73
CA THR A 614 42.07 23.27 3.94
C THR A 614 42.20 21.77 3.72
N LEU A 615 41.30 21.17 2.92
CA LEU A 615 41.33 19.75 2.57
C LEU A 615 42.59 19.36 1.80
N ALA A 616 43.14 20.28 0.99
CA ALA A 616 44.40 20.07 0.29
C ALA A 616 45.61 20.01 1.24
N ALA A 617 45.65 20.91 2.22
CA ALA A 617 46.70 20.90 3.23
C ALA A 617 46.66 19.62 4.07
N GLU A 618 45.47 19.18 4.45
CA GLU A 618 45.25 17.92 5.15
C GLU A 618 45.71 16.72 4.31
N GLN A 619 45.24 16.60 3.07
CA GLN A 619 45.59 15.49 2.18
C GLN A 619 47.10 15.44 1.92
N ALA A 620 47.76 16.59 1.74
CA ALA A 620 49.21 16.68 1.58
C ALA A 620 49.97 16.18 2.82
N ASN A 621 49.48 16.52 4.03
CA ASN A 621 50.06 16.03 5.28
C ASN A 621 49.90 14.51 5.42
N LEU A 622 48.71 13.98 5.10
CA LEU A 622 48.44 12.53 5.12
C LEU A 622 49.33 11.79 4.13
N ARG A 623 49.46 12.27 2.89
CA ARG A 623 50.39 11.70 1.88
C ARG A 623 51.84 11.73 2.37
N ALA A 624 52.29 12.83 2.97
CA ALA A 624 53.66 12.95 3.50
C ALA A 624 53.89 12.01 4.71
N GLN A 625 52.89 11.78 5.55
CA GLN A 625 52.95 10.78 6.62
C GLN A 625 53.02 9.35 6.05
N ALA A 626 52.18 9.04 5.06
CA ALA A 626 52.16 7.75 4.40
C ALA A 626 53.52 7.39 3.77
N MET A 627 54.14 8.32 3.04
CA MET A 627 55.47 8.11 2.45
C MET A 627 56.56 7.87 3.50
N ARG A 628 56.47 8.53 4.66
CA ARG A 628 57.43 8.32 5.76
C ARG A 628 57.27 6.95 6.41
N GLN A 629 56.03 6.53 6.68
CA GLN A 629 55.74 5.21 7.24
C GLN A 629 56.10 4.08 6.27
N SER A 630 55.81 4.23 4.97
CA SER A 630 56.17 3.22 3.96
C SER A 630 57.68 3.07 3.81
N ALA A 631 58.43 4.18 3.79
CA ALA A 631 59.89 4.14 3.80
C ALA A 631 60.46 3.48 5.06
N ALA A 632 59.85 3.71 6.23
CA ALA A 632 60.25 3.08 7.49
C ALA A 632 59.99 1.55 7.49
N GLN A 633 58.86 1.10 6.92
CA GLN A 633 58.54 -0.32 6.78
C GLN A 633 59.51 -1.04 5.82
N GLN A 634 59.92 -0.39 4.73
CA GLN A 634 60.91 -0.93 3.78
C GLN A 634 62.34 -0.95 4.34
N ALA A 635 62.65 -0.11 5.32
CA ALA A 635 63.98 -0.02 5.92
C ALA A 635 64.26 -1.08 7.00
N ILE A 636 63.29 -1.93 7.35
CA ILE A 636 63.49 -3.08 8.24
C ILE A 636 64.16 -4.20 7.41
N PRO A 637 65.45 -4.51 7.60
CA PRO A 637 66.12 -5.54 6.81
C PRO A 637 65.68 -6.93 7.27
N ASP A 638 65.32 -7.80 6.32
CA ASP A 638 65.22 -9.24 6.52
C ASP A 638 66.56 -9.78 7.05
N ASN A 639 66.67 -9.92 8.37
CA ASN A 639 67.88 -10.40 9.03
C ASN A 639 68.04 -11.94 8.93
N ASN A 640 67.55 -12.55 7.85
CA ASN A 640 67.61 -14.01 7.65
C ASN A 640 68.15 -14.44 6.29
N SER A 641 69.08 -13.65 5.73
CA SER A 641 69.83 -14.03 4.52
C SER A 641 71.34 -13.87 4.74
N GLN A 642 71.89 -14.55 5.75
CA GLN A 642 73.28 -14.98 5.68
C GLN A 642 73.34 -16.33 4.96
N SER A 643 73.81 -16.30 3.71
CA SER A 643 74.78 -17.26 3.12
C SER A 643 74.70 -17.27 1.59
N ALA A 644 75.64 -16.58 0.93
CA ALA A 644 76.33 -16.98 -0.31
C ALA A 644 77.10 -15.75 -0.82
N VAL A 645 78.37 -15.59 -0.45
CA VAL A 645 79.54 -15.99 -1.27
C VAL A 645 79.52 -15.30 -2.64
N GLY A 646 80.43 -14.33 -2.78
CA GLY A 646 80.51 -13.43 -3.92
C GLY A 646 80.90 -14.05 -5.25
N ARG A 647 80.72 -13.23 -6.29
CA ARG A 647 81.60 -13.17 -7.44
C ARG A 647 81.55 -11.78 -8.07
N ASP A 648 82.72 -11.45 -8.59
CA ASP A 648 83.21 -10.18 -9.08
C ASP A 648 82.75 -9.87 -10.52
N SER A 649 82.94 -8.61 -10.90
CA SER A 649 83.19 -8.05 -12.23
C SER A 649 82.03 -7.66 -13.19
N THR A 650 81.97 -6.33 -13.40
CA THR A 650 81.98 -5.55 -14.66
C THR A 650 80.74 -5.42 -15.56
N ASP A 651 80.23 -4.19 -15.55
CA ASP A 651 80.17 -3.22 -16.66
C ASP A 651 79.02 -3.28 -17.71
N GLN A 652 78.55 -2.05 -18.02
CA GLN A 652 77.88 -1.57 -19.25
C GLN A 652 76.35 -1.41 -19.35
N THR A 653 75.98 -0.14 -19.17
CA THR A 653 75.25 0.76 -20.09
C THR A 653 73.74 0.65 -20.30
N GLU A 654 73.09 1.80 -20.11
CA GLU A 654 71.74 2.17 -20.49
C GLU A 654 71.39 1.81 -21.94
N THR A 655 70.16 1.33 -22.17
CA THR A 655 69.28 1.86 -23.22
C THR A 655 67.83 1.51 -22.89
N SER A 656 66.98 2.53 -23.01
CA SER A 656 65.54 2.48 -22.92
C SER A 656 64.94 1.57 -23.97
N ASP A 657 63.97 0.74 -23.59
CA ASP A 657 62.89 0.39 -24.51
C ASP A 657 61.56 0.17 -23.79
N VAL A 658 60.52 0.66 -24.46
CA VAL A 658 59.13 0.75 -24.02
C VAL A 658 58.36 -0.48 -24.54
N MET A 659 57.42 -0.96 -23.73
CA MET A 659 56.45 -2.07 -23.95
C MET A 659 56.99 -3.51 -23.86
N VAL A 660 56.53 -4.27 -22.85
CA VAL A 660 55.38 -5.20 -22.92
C VAL A 660 54.99 -5.59 -21.48
N ALA A 661 53.89 -5.03 -20.98
CA ALA A 661 53.16 -5.57 -19.85
C ALA A 661 52.42 -6.85 -20.32
N GLY A 662 52.80 -8.01 -19.81
CA GLY A 662 52.15 -9.27 -20.19
C GLY A 662 52.73 -10.55 -19.57
N ASN A 663 53.96 -10.54 -19.05
CA ASN A 663 54.62 -11.76 -18.57
C ASN A 663 54.89 -11.81 -17.04
N ALA A 664 54.57 -10.74 -16.29
CA ALA A 664 54.83 -10.69 -14.84
C ALA A 664 53.79 -11.48 -14.01
N THR A 665 52.54 -11.58 -14.49
CA THR A 665 51.46 -12.30 -13.78
C THR A 665 51.65 -13.81 -13.77
N LEU A 666 52.20 -14.41 -14.84
CA LEU A 666 52.40 -15.86 -14.94
C LEU A 666 53.59 -16.39 -14.11
N ARG A 667 54.65 -15.60 -13.93
CA ARG A 667 55.76 -15.96 -13.03
C ARG A 667 55.34 -15.86 -11.57
N ASN A 668 54.58 -14.81 -11.22
CA ASN A 668 54.08 -14.65 -9.85
C ASN A 668 53.04 -15.72 -9.50
N SER A 669 52.21 -16.16 -10.45
CA SER A 669 51.28 -17.28 -10.22
C SER A 669 52.01 -18.63 -10.06
N ARG A 670 53.11 -18.87 -10.78
CA ARG A 670 53.93 -20.09 -10.57
C ARG A 670 54.63 -20.09 -9.22
N ALA A 671 55.20 -18.96 -8.80
CA ALA A 671 55.83 -18.83 -7.49
C ALA A 671 54.83 -18.99 -6.33
N LEU A 672 53.59 -18.50 -6.49
CA LEU A 672 52.52 -18.68 -5.51
C LEU A 672 52.02 -20.13 -5.45
N VAL A 673 51.96 -20.84 -6.58
CA VAL A 673 51.58 -22.26 -6.61
C VAL A 673 52.68 -23.14 -5.99
N GLU A 674 53.96 -22.90 -6.31
CA GLU A 674 55.09 -23.62 -5.71
C GLU A 674 55.16 -23.37 -4.20
N SER A 675 54.94 -22.13 -3.76
CA SER A 675 54.85 -21.76 -2.33
C SER A 675 53.68 -22.47 -1.62
N ALA A 676 52.52 -22.58 -2.28
CA ALA A 676 51.35 -23.28 -1.74
C ALA A 676 51.55 -24.81 -1.68
N GLU A 677 52.23 -25.41 -2.66
CA GLU A 677 52.60 -26.83 -2.64
C GLU A 677 53.59 -27.12 -1.52
N GLN A 678 54.63 -26.30 -1.37
CA GLN A 678 55.63 -26.44 -0.31
C GLN A 678 55.01 -26.24 1.08
N SER A 679 54.07 -25.30 1.22
CA SER A 679 53.30 -25.10 2.46
C SER A 679 52.41 -26.31 2.78
N ARG A 680 51.75 -26.91 1.78
CA ARG A 680 50.92 -28.11 1.96
C ARG A 680 51.75 -29.34 2.32
N GLU A 681 52.92 -29.52 1.73
CA GLU A 681 53.84 -30.60 2.12
C GLU A 681 54.35 -30.41 3.55
N THR A 682 54.67 -29.18 3.94
CA THR A 682 55.13 -28.87 5.29
C THR A 682 54.04 -29.13 6.34
N ILE A 683 52.79 -28.72 6.06
CA ILE A 683 51.64 -29.01 6.93
C ILE A 683 51.36 -30.51 6.99
N ARG A 684 51.44 -31.24 5.87
CA ARG A 684 51.24 -32.70 5.83
C ARG A 684 52.33 -33.44 6.62
N ALA A 685 53.58 -32.99 6.54
CA ALA A 685 54.68 -33.53 7.33
C ALA A 685 54.48 -33.24 8.83
N LEU A 686 53.97 -32.07 9.21
CA LEU A 686 53.63 -31.74 10.60
C LEU A 686 52.45 -32.59 11.12
N LEU A 687 51.42 -32.80 10.31
CA LEU A 687 50.27 -33.62 10.71
C LEU A 687 50.62 -35.10 10.89
N GLN A 688 51.69 -35.58 10.23
CA GLN A 688 52.22 -36.94 10.43
C GLN A 688 53.06 -37.08 11.70
N THR A 689 53.53 -35.98 12.31
CA THR A 689 54.30 -36.00 13.56
C THR A 689 53.44 -35.78 14.81
N VAL A 690 52.15 -35.43 14.64
CA VAL A 690 51.19 -35.28 15.73
C VAL A 690 50.43 -36.59 15.92
N PRO A 691 50.58 -37.32 17.06
CA PRO A 691 49.77 -38.49 17.33
C PRO A 691 48.29 -38.10 17.47
N ALA A 692 47.40 -38.86 16.84
CA ALA A 692 45.96 -38.65 16.93
C ALA A 692 45.50 -38.68 18.40
N PRO A 693 44.58 -37.80 18.83
CA PRO A 693 44.02 -37.85 20.17
C PRO A 693 43.33 -39.20 20.37
N ALA A 694 43.73 -39.92 21.42
CA ALA A 694 42.98 -41.07 21.90
C ALA A 694 41.68 -40.52 22.50
N GLU A 695 40.55 -40.93 21.91
CA GLU A 695 39.16 -40.56 22.22
C GLU A 695 38.53 -39.52 21.27
N PHE A 696 37.91 -40.05 20.21
CA PHE A 696 36.52 -39.76 19.82
C PHE A 696 35.85 -41.05 19.32
#